data_AF-A0A8S1X1Q0-F1
#
_entry.id   AF-A0A8S1X1Q0-F1
#
_cell.length_a   1.000
_cell.length_b   1.000
_cell.length_c   1.000
_cell.angle_alpha   90.00
_cell.angle_beta   90.00
_cell.angle_gamma   90.00
#
_symmetry.space_group_name_H-M   'P 1'
#
loop_
_entity.id
_entity.type
_entity.pdbx_description
1 polymer ?
#
loop_
_entity_poly.entity_id
_entity_poly.type
_entity_poly.pdbx_seq_one_letter_code
_entity_poly.pdbx_strand_id
1 'polypeptide(L)'
;MSLQVYQAPQSQSINSYLVTLIDGTGSMSGEYEQAVKAYQQVFSYLGDQKLEYQFQSELYPILPFVGVNGCGGNITSTFEDLFSILLSEQYPKNITILFVSDGRESFYINQLLTQIEEMKKKFMIQFISLAVGDRFPNEISNILRNKIHNHDPNFQSLFKVNRHYANSQDIIYKEFHACFLKIKELIKVQDGIIQINQPVQQTLVSPLSNQVIAGSLFCAKTDGQQDNEICAGPTKLQPKTTDKDINEFIVGSLSQAINDQIANKKRDNNSFKQISDATPQLLKQIKSIKSTQEEQKKNQEVYSLLDELLSSNLQLQTMSENQITQLQRGLFDQQVSLNQIINVNSRDIKKKGVTPEILNERLAEQYQKLIAPETFQEPFNLKNQQLTLLDTTELIIIETLNNHISYIQDNLNADHTKLLTDFLTSTQESLIKVFTASDFKVEQDQQIVSFKQMNNLFQLIDQTIKKLISISNFLVLVKKYQQKSQVIDGVDASNALFSSNDDYKYLPKELQILLKEGIELEEAEKCLILIVDINDSMRNESQVAIDSFQTKFNDIPEQKKVILVWQKNKFSQLQQQQQQQQQYDSLLDQFKQLDQQYDLSNKRNRICLVTDGQTDYQLLHKQFKVLKFHYSFQIIYLTVGSQIHSKIGNELKSKYQDRNIKGCPLLLNVPRSIIQSTQNTSQRIKDVFNKSFEDIYKHFKK
;
A
#
# COMPACT_ATOMS: atom_id res chain seq x y z
N MET A 1 42.71 -26.81 -6.12
CA MET A 1 42.13 -26.17 -4.92
C MET A 1 40.70 -26.65 -4.77
N SER A 2 40.35 -27.19 -3.61
CA SER A 2 39.01 -27.66 -3.25
C SER A 2 38.48 -26.81 -2.09
N LEU A 3 37.24 -26.31 -2.23
CA LEU A 3 36.50 -25.73 -1.10
C LEU A 3 36.05 -26.84 -0.17
N GLN A 4 36.15 -26.62 1.15
CA GLN A 4 35.75 -27.59 2.17
C GLN A 4 34.98 -26.92 3.31
N VAL A 5 33.91 -27.58 3.79
CA VAL A 5 33.11 -27.10 4.93
C VAL A 5 33.67 -27.68 6.22
N TYR A 6 33.79 -26.85 7.25
CA TYR A 6 34.24 -27.19 8.58
C TYR A 6 33.26 -26.66 9.62
N GLN A 7 33.37 -27.14 10.85
CA GLN A 7 32.67 -26.57 12.00
C GLN A 7 33.68 -26.16 13.05
N ALA A 8 33.48 -24.97 13.60
CA ALA A 8 34.28 -24.52 14.72
C ALA A 8 34.03 -25.42 15.95
N PRO A 9 35.04 -25.65 16.81
CA PRO A 9 34.83 -26.29 18.09
C PRO A 9 33.68 -25.63 18.85
N GLN A 10 32.87 -26.44 19.52
CA GLN A 10 31.85 -25.93 20.43
C GLN A 10 32.51 -25.28 21.64
N SER A 11 31.83 -24.29 22.21
CA SER A 11 32.20 -23.67 23.47
C SER A 11 31.10 -23.92 24.50
N GLN A 12 31.08 -23.14 25.58
CA GLN A 12 30.01 -23.24 26.56
C GLN A 12 28.70 -22.78 25.91
N SER A 13 27.68 -23.64 25.96
CA SER A 13 26.32 -23.23 25.62
C SER A 13 25.74 -22.37 26.73
N ILE A 14 25.25 -21.19 26.38
CA ILE A 14 24.63 -20.25 27.31
C ILE A 14 23.29 -19.76 26.75
N ASN A 15 22.41 -19.29 27.62
CA ASN A 15 21.26 -18.50 27.18
C ASN A 15 21.74 -17.09 26.88
N SER A 16 21.53 -16.66 25.63
CA SER A 16 21.69 -15.28 25.20
C SER A 16 20.71 -14.39 25.96
N TYR A 17 21.13 -13.18 26.30
CA TYR A 17 20.27 -12.19 26.94
C TYR A 17 19.18 -11.74 25.96
N LEU A 18 17.92 -12.01 26.27
CA LEU A 18 16.82 -11.79 25.33
C LEU A 18 16.27 -10.37 25.44
N VAL A 19 16.45 -9.58 24.40
CA VAL A 19 15.78 -8.28 24.24
C VAL A 19 14.59 -8.49 23.32
N THR A 20 13.38 -8.25 23.82
CA THR A 20 12.15 -8.38 23.04
C THR A 20 11.55 -7.00 22.80
N LEU A 21 11.30 -6.70 21.52
CA LEU A 21 10.58 -5.53 21.05
C LEU A 21 9.31 -6.00 20.38
N ILE A 22 8.15 -5.75 21.01
CA ILE A 22 6.85 -6.00 20.40
C ILE A 22 6.27 -4.68 19.91
N ASP A 23 5.79 -4.66 18.68
CA ASP A 23 5.12 -3.52 18.11
C ASP A 23 3.85 -3.18 18.90
N GLY A 24 3.89 -2.04 19.61
CA GLY A 24 2.85 -1.50 20.46
C GLY A 24 1.94 -0.50 19.73
N THR A 25 2.05 -0.40 18.40
CA THR A 25 1.20 0.48 17.61
C THR A 25 -0.23 -0.06 17.51
N GLY A 26 -1.18 0.82 17.14
CA GLY A 26 -2.60 0.44 17.05
C GLY A 26 -2.89 -0.67 16.04
N SER A 27 -2.02 -0.88 15.03
CA SER A 27 -2.20 -1.95 14.03
C SER A 27 -2.01 -3.35 14.60
N MET A 28 -1.32 -3.47 15.73
CA MET A 28 -1.15 -4.72 16.48
C MET A 28 -2.25 -4.96 17.52
N SER A 29 -3.24 -4.08 17.65
CA SER A 29 -4.25 -4.16 18.73
C SER A 29 -5.01 -5.50 18.79
N GLY A 30 -5.23 -6.16 17.65
CA GLY A 30 -5.90 -7.47 17.58
C GLY A 30 -5.01 -8.63 18.01
N GLU A 31 -3.69 -8.49 17.90
CA GLU A 31 -2.71 -9.55 18.15
C GLU A 31 -1.93 -9.35 19.45
N TYR A 32 -1.78 -8.12 19.91
CA TYR A 32 -0.80 -7.71 20.92
C TYR A 32 -0.95 -8.51 22.23
N GLU A 33 -2.17 -8.60 22.76
CA GLU A 33 -2.42 -9.33 24.00
C GLU A 33 -2.06 -10.82 23.87
N GLN A 34 -2.39 -11.43 22.73
CA GLN A 34 -2.08 -12.84 22.48
C GLN A 34 -0.58 -13.06 22.26
N ALA A 35 0.10 -12.12 21.61
CA ALA A 35 1.55 -12.12 21.47
C ALA A 35 2.24 -12.03 22.84
N VAL A 36 1.86 -11.07 23.68
CA VAL A 36 2.42 -10.90 25.04
C VAL A 36 2.13 -12.12 25.90
N LYS A 37 0.91 -12.66 25.86
CA LYS A 37 0.52 -13.87 26.60
C LYS A 37 1.38 -15.07 26.19
N ALA A 38 1.54 -15.31 24.89
CA ALA A 38 2.37 -16.40 24.37
C ALA A 38 3.86 -16.19 24.72
N TYR A 39 4.34 -14.95 24.60
CA TYR A 39 5.70 -14.58 24.96
C TYR A 39 6.00 -14.85 26.44
N GLN A 40 5.13 -14.36 27.35
CA GLN A 40 5.28 -14.58 28.79
C GLN A 40 5.23 -16.07 29.14
N GLN A 41 4.36 -16.85 28.49
CA GLN A 41 4.32 -18.30 28.70
C GLN A 41 5.64 -18.97 28.29
N VAL A 42 6.24 -18.59 27.17
CA VAL A 42 7.45 -19.25 26.65
C VAL A 42 8.73 -18.80 27.35
N PHE A 43 8.83 -17.51 27.69
CA PHE A 43 10.07 -16.86 28.13
C PHE A 43 10.07 -16.38 29.60
N SER A 44 9.00 -16.58 30.37
CA SER A 44 8.97 -16.22 31.81
C SER A 44 10.12 -16.84 32.62
N TYR A 45 10.57 -18.04 32.25
CA TYR A 45 11.67 -18.73 32.92
C TYR A 45 13.01 -17.99 32.89
N LEU A 46 13.17 -16.99 32.02
CA LEU A 46 14.40 -16.20 31.91
C LEU A 46 14.60 -15.22 33.07
N GLY A 47 13.55 -14.86 33.82
CA GLY A 47 13.64 -13.90 34.93
C GLY A 47 14.34 -12.61 34.51
N ASP A 48 15.44 -12.27 35.18
CA ASP A 48 16.24 -11.07 34.91
C ASP A 48 17.14 -11.18 33.64
N GLN A 49 17.17 -12.32 32.96
CA GLN A 49 17.94 -12.55 31.72
C GLN A 49 17.21 -12.04 30.45
N LYS A 50 16.32 -11.07 30.59
CA LYS A 50 15.59 -10.47 29.48
C LYS A 50 15.25 -8.99 29.71
N LEU A 51 15.10 -8.28 28.60
CA LEU A 51 14.41 -6.99 28.52
C LEU A 51 13.18 -7.15 27.65
N GLU A 52 12.06 -6.57 28.10
CA GLU A 52 10.77 -6.68 27.44
C GLU A 52 10.14 -5.30 27.29
N TYR A 53 10.14 -4.81 26.05
CA TYR A 53 9.56 -3.54 25.69
C TYR A 53 8.57 -3.70 24.55
N GLN A 54 7.68 -2.72 24.47
CA GLN A 54 6.94 -2.44 23.26
C GLN A 54 7.41 -1.14 22.65
N PHE A 55 7.23 -1.00 21.34
CA PHE A 55 7.61 0.22 20.65
C PHE A 55 6.42 0.88 19.97
N GLN A 56 6.42 2.21 20.01
CA GLN A 56 5.50 3.05 19.25
C GLN A 56 6.29 4.29 18.80
N SER A 57 5.97 5.51 19.25
CA SER A 57 6.82 6.68 18.97
C SER A 57 8.18 6.61 19.68
N GLU A 58 8.21 5.90 20.81
CA GLU A 58 9.36 5.69 21.70
C GLU A 58 9.30 4.25 22.26
N LEU A 59 10.24 3.92 23.14
CA LEU A 59 10.28 2.66 23.87
C LEU A 59 9.40 2.70 25.13
N TYR A 60 8.48 1.75 25.28
CA TYR A 60 7.56 1.64 26.42
C TYR A 60 7.66 0.27 27.09
N PRO A 61 7.37 0.13 28.40
CA PRO A 61 7.26 -1.18 29.04
C PRO A 61 6.28 -2.08 28.29
N ILE A 62 6.53 -3.39 28.20
CA ILE A 62 5.69 -4.34 27.43
C ILE A 62 4.19 -4.35 27.86
N LEU A 63 3.88 -3.90 29.08
CA LEU A 63 2.52 -3.70 29.58
C LEU A 63 2.43 -2.35 30.31
N PRO A 64 1.28 -1.64 30.22
CA PRO A 64 0.08 -1.96 29.44
C PRO A 64 0.25 -1.62 27.94
N PHE A 65 -0.57 -2.20 27.06
CA PHE A 65 -0.58 -1.87 25.63
C PHE A 65 -0.83 -0.38 25.39
N VAL A 66 0.02 0.29 24.59
CA VAL A 66 -0.03 1.75 24.40
C VAL A 66 -0.82 2.21 23.17
N GLY A 67 -1.20 1.29 22.27
CA GLY A 67 -1.68 1.57 20.90
C GLY A 67 -3.00 2.35 20.74
N VAL A 68 -3.47 3.04 21.77
CA VAL A 68 -4.77 3.74 21.81
C VAL A 68 -4.66 5.19 21.29
N ASN A 69 -3.46 5.76 21.18
CA ASN A 69 -3.26 7.20 20.88
C ASN A 69 -3.01 7.58 19.41
N GLY A 70 -3.10 6.63 18.46
CA GLY A 70 -3.05 6.95 17.03
C GLY A 70 -1.72 7.51 16.49
N CYS A 71 -0.64 7.55 17.27
CA CYS A 71 0.68 7.90 16.74
C CYS A 71 1.32 6.67 16.07
N GLY A 72 1.92 6.87 14.90
CA GLY A 72 2.67 5.82 14.20
C GLY A 72 3.94 5.42 14.95
N GLY A 73 4.48 4.24 14.65
CA GLY A 73 5.73 3.80 15.25
C GLY A 73 6.96 4.46 14.61
N ASN A 74 8.05 4.54 15.37
CA ASN A 74 9.35 5.03 14.93
C ASN A 74 10.44 4.02 15.33
N ILE A 75 10.83 3.18 14.38
CA ILE A 75 11.83 2.13 14.59
C ILE A 75 13.19 2.74 14.90
N THR A 76 13.54 3.86 14.25
CA THR A 76 14.84 4.51 14.47
C THR A 76 14.99 4.91 15.94
N SER A 77 14.07 5.72 16.47
CA SER A 77 14.15 6.19 17.87
C SER A 77 14.06 5.03 18.87
N THR A 78 13.26 4.01 18.57
CA THR A 78 13.19 2.78 19.38
C THR A 78 14.56 2.10 19.53
N PHE A 79 15.30 1.95 18.41
CA PHE A 79 16.63 1.35 18.45
C PHE A 79 17.68 2.29 19.04
N GLU A 80 17.54 3.61 18.88
CA GLU A 80 18.39 4.61 19.57
C GLU A 80 18.27 4.49 21.09
N ASP A 81 17.04 4.42 21.60
CA ASP A 81 16.75 4.27 23.02
C ASP A 81 17.27 2.92 23.53
N LEU A 82 16.97 1.84 22.81
CA LEU A 82 17.44 0.50 23.17
C LEU A 82 18.96 0.42 23.22
N PHE A 83 19.66 0.94 22.21
CA PHE A 83 21.12 0.92 22.20
C PHE A 83 21.69 1.80 23.31
N SER A 84 21.07 2.93 23.62
CA SER A 84 21.48 3.77 24.74
C SER A 84 21.36 3.02 26.08
N ILE A 85 20.28 2.26 26.28
CA ILE A 85 20.11 1.38 27.46
C ILE A 85 21.22 0.33 27.50
N LEU A 86 21.40 -0.44 26.42
CA LEU A 86 22.38 -1.53 26.37
C LEU A 86 23.84 -1.07 26.49
N LEU A 87 24.15 0.12 25.99
CA LEU A 87 25.49 0.70 26.08
C LEU A 87 25.77 1.30 27.46
N SER A 88 24.78 1.90 28.11
CA SER A 88 24.92 2.56 29.42
C SER A 88 25.07 1.60 30.60
N GLU A 89 24.49 0.40 30.54
CA GLU A 89 24.56 -0.58 31.63
C GLU A 89 25.44 -1.79 31.27
N GLN A 90 25.67 -2.66 32.26
CA GLN A 90 26.42 -3.91 32.08
C GLN A 90 25.45 -5.05 31.74
N TYR A 91 25.36 -5.37 30.45
CA TYR A 91 24.63 -6.52 29.94
C TYR A 91 25.57 -7.67 29.54
N PRO A 92 25.08 -8.93 29.49
CA PRO A 92 25.85 -10.05 28.98
C PRO A 92 26.34 -9.82 27.55
N LYS A 93 27.50 -10.40 27.22
CA LYS A 93 28.12 -10.26 25.91
C LYS A 93 27.23 -10.74 24.76
N ASN A 94 26.48 -11.82 24.97
CA ASN A 94 25.61 -12.40 23.95
C ASN A 94 24.19 -11.87 24.12
N ILE A 95 23.68 -11.21 23.09
CA ILE A 95 22.36 -10.59 23.07
C ILE A 95 21.56 -11.17 21.90
N THR A 96 20.31 -11.55 22.15
CA THR A 96 19.36 -11.87 21.09
C THR A 96 18.27 -10.81 21.08
N ILE A 97 18.16 -10.09 19.97
CA ILE A 97 17.08 -9.13 19.73
C ILE A 97 15.97 -9.87 18.98
N LEU A 98 14.79 -9.94 19.59
CA LEU A 98 13.55 -10.43 18.99
C LEU A 98 12.66 -9.24 18.65
N PHE A 99 12.52 -8.96 17.36
CA PHE A 99 11.72 -7.88 16.82
C PHE A 99 10.40 -8.41 16.25
N VAL A 100 9.27 -8.04 16.85
CA VAL A 100 7.92 -8.47 16.45
C VAL A 100 7.15 -7.27 15.92
N SER A 101 6.67 -7.29 14.67
CA SER A 101 5.98 -6.14 14.06
C SER A 101 5.06 -6.54 12.91
N ASP A 102 4.14 -5.63 12.53
CA ASP A 102 3.27 -5.75 11.34
C ASP A 102 3.46 -4.68 10.26
N GLY A 103 4.34 -3.68 10.48
CA GLY A 103 5.16 -3.05 9.44
C GLY A 103 4.69 -1.77 8.75
N ARG A 104 4.54 -0.65 9.47
CA ARG A 104 4.19 0.67 8.86
C ARG A 104 5.01 1.85 9.36
N GLU A 105 6.14 1.59 10.01
CA GLU A 105 6.86 2.58 10.78
C GLU A 105 7.96 3.28 9.99
N SER A 106 8.30 4.51 10.40
CA SER A 106 9.44 5.22 9.84
C SER A 106 10.76 4.56 10.25
N PHE A 107 11.71 4.53 9.31
CA PHE A 107 13.02 3.91 9.52
C PHE A 107 14.14 4.61 8.74
N TYR A 108 15.20 5.01 9.44
CA TYR A 108 16.36 5.72 8.91
C TYR A 108 17.66 5.14 9.47
N ILE A 109 18.11 4.00 8.93
CA ILE A 109 19.30 3.27 9.40
C ILE A 109 20.57 4.11 9.55
N ASN A 110 20.74 5.14 8.72
CA ASN A 110 21.94 5.99 8.74
C ASN A 110 22.12 6.74 10.07
N GLN A 111 21.04 6.99 10.80
CA GLN A 111 21.09 7.62 12.13
C GLN A 111 21.65 6.67 13.20
N LEU A 112 21.50 5.35 13.00
CA LEU A 112 21.92 4.32 13.96
C LEU A 112 23.36 3.82 13.76
N LEU A 113 24.01 4.12 12.63
CA LEU A 113 25.25 3.43 12.23
C LEU A 113 26.37 3.51 13.28
N THR A 114 26.57 4.67 13.90
CA THR A 114 27.59 4.85 14.95
C THR A 114 27.31 3.96 16.15
N GLN A 115 26.09 3.97 16.66
CA GLN A 115 25.68 3.15 17.80
C GLN A 115 25.74 1.65 17.46
N ILE A 116 25.38 1.26 16.24
CA ILE A 116 25.49 -0.13 15.78
C ILE A 116 26.94 -0.62 15.84
N GLU A 117 27.89 0.18 15.38
CA GLU A 117 29.31 -0.18 15.43
C GLU A 117 29.85 -0.24 16.87
N GLU A 118 29.37 0.61 17.78
CA GLU A 118 29.67 0.52 19.20
C GLU A 118 29.08 -0.73 19.84
N MET A 119 27.82 -1.04 19.54
CA MET A 119 27.13 -2.25 19.98
C MET A 119 27.89 -3.51 19.54
N LYS A 120 28.34 -3.59 18.29
CA LYS A 120 29.08 -4.74 17.75
C LYS A 120 30.49 -4.91 18.32
N LYS A 121 31.08 -3.85 18.89
CA LYS A 121 32.35 -3.94 19.63
C LYS A 121 32.16 -4.55 21.02
N LYS A 122 31.02 -4.28 21.66
CA LYS A 122 30.71 -4.73 23.03
C LYS A 122 30.01 -6.09 23.06
N PHE A 123 29.16 -6.38 22.07
CA PHE A 123 28.23 -7.49 22.08
C PHE A 123 28.32 -8.39 20.83
N MET A 124 27.94 -9.65 21.02
CA MET A 124 27.62 -10.61 19.96
C MET A 124 26.10 -10.70 19.87
N ILE A 125 25.55 -10.21 18.76
CA ILE A 125 24.14 -9.91 18.59
C ILE A 125 23.51 -10.85 17.57
N GLN A 126 22.52 -11.61 18.01
CA GLN A 126 21.63 -12.39 17.17
C GLN A 126 20.34 -11.60 16.92
N PHE A 127 20.00 -11.34 15.66
CA PHE A 127 18.79 -10.58 15.31
C PHE A 127 17.73 -11.52 14.72
N ILE A 128 16.58 -11.62 15.40
CA ILE A 128 15.43 -12.44 15.02
C ILE A 128 14.24 -11.53 14.77
N SER A 129 13.54 -11.79 13.67
CA SER A 129 12.32 -11.10 13.30
C SER A 129 11.14 -12.05 13.30
N LEU A 130 10.04 -11.61 13.91
CA LEU A 130 8.74 -12.27 13.84
C LEU A 130 7.75 -11.36 13.10
N ALA A 131 7.45 -11.75 11.87
CA ALA A 131 6.50 -11.07 11.01
C ALA A 131 5.06 -11.35 11.42
N VAL A 132 4.23 -10.32 11.55
CA VAL A 132 2.80 -10.45 11.82
C VAL A 132 2.01 -10.03 10.59
N GLY A 133 1.31 -10.99 9.99
CA GLY A 133 0.54 -10.79 8.77
C GLY A 133 1.39 -10.61 7.50
N ASP A 134 0.75 -10.15 6.44
CA ASP A 134 1.35 -10.03 5.09
C ASP A 134 2.03 -8.69 4.84
N ARG A 135 1.96 -7.76 5.80
CA ARG A 135 2.46 -6.37 5.67
C ARG A 135 3.75 -6.10 6.45
N PHE A 136 4.40 -7.14 6.97
CA PHE A 136 5.66 -7.03 7.71
C PHE A 136 6.74 -6.30 6.90
N PRO A 137 7.56 -5.41 7.50
CA PRO A 137 8.55 -4.64 6.77
C PRO A 137 9.83 -5.48 6.64
N ASN A 138 9.77 -6.51 5.81
CA ASN A 138 10.88 -7.44 5.61
C ASN A 138 12.14 -6.70 5.10
N GLU A 139 11.98 -5.67 4.27
CA GLU A 139 13.08 -4.78 3.88
C GLU A 139 13.76 -4.16 5.10
N ILE A 140 13.00 -3.53 6.01
CA ILE A 140 13.53 -2.91 7.24
C ILE A 140 14.22 -3.95 8.11
N SER A 141 13.56 -5.09 8.34
CA SER A 141 14.09 -6.21 9.11
C SER A 141 15.42 -6.72 8.55
N ASN A 142 15.54 -6.87 7.23
CA ASN A 142 16.77 -7.32 6.59
C ASN A 142 17.87 -6.26 6.67
N ILE A 143 17.53 -4.98 6.53
CA ILE A 143 18.49 -3.88 6.71
C ILE A 143 19.02 -3.88 8.16
N LEU A 144 18.13 -3.95 9.15
CA LEU A 144 18.49 -4.03 10.57
C LEU A 144 19.36 -5.25 10.85
N ARG A 145 18.93 -6.44 10.40
CA ARG A 145 19.70 -7.68 10.53
C ARG A 145 21.09 -7.52 9.94
N ASN A 146 21.20 -7.12 8.67
CA ASN A 146 22.48 -7.00 7.98
C ASN A 146 23.44 -6.02 8.65
N LYS A 147 22.91 -4.99 9.34
CA LYS A 147 23.75 -4.00 10.03
C LYS A 147 24.11 -4.42 11.45
N ILE A 148 23.15 -4.91 12.23
CA ILE A 148 23.26 -5.18 13.66
C ILE A 148 23.85 -6.56 13.94
N HIS A 149 23.45 -7.58 13.18
CA HIS A 149 23.81 -8.96 13.45
C HIS A 149 25.32 -9.21 13.25
N ASN A 150 25.95 -9.87 14.23
CA ASN A 150 27.35 -10.32 14.17
C ASN A 150 27.57 -11.65 14.89
N HIS A 151 26.52 -12.47 15.02
CA HIS A 151 26.59 -13.85 15.51
C HIS A 151 26.60 -14.84 14.32
N ASP A 152 26.37 -16.13 14.55
CA ASP A 152 26.27 -17.15 13.50
C ASP A 152 25.30 -16.72 12.38
N PRO A 153 25.77 -16.57 11.12
CA PRO A 153 24.92 -16.12 10.02
C PRO A 153 24.00 -17.23 9.46
N ASN A 154 24.24 -18.50 9.78
CA ASN A 154 23.60 -19.64 9.13
C ASN A 154 22.27 -20.08 9.77
N PHE A 155 21.78 -19.38 10.80
CA PHE A 155 20.55 -19.75 11.52
C PHE A 155 19.27 -19.16 10.90
N GLN A 156 18.13 -19.81 11.19
CA GLN A 156 16.81 -19.27 10.84
C GLN A 156 16.49 -18.04 11.69
N SER A 157 16.29 -16.91 11.02
CA SER A 157 16.11 -15.62 11.70
C SER A 157 14.77 -14.96 11.46
N LEU A 158 13.98 -15.48 10.52
CA LEU A 158 12.69 -14.93 10.17
C LEU A 158 11.58 -15.96 10.44
N PHE A 159 10.58 -15.51 11.17
CA PHE A 159 9.37 -16.23 11.53
C PHE A 159 8.15 -15.43 11.09
N LYS A 160 6.99 -16.09 10.97
CA LYS A 160 5.75 -15.42 10.57
C LYS A 160 4.54 -16.00 11.30
N VAL A 161 3.70 -15.12 11.82
CA VAL A 161 2.32 -15.36 12.25
C VAL A 161 1.39 -14.87 11.15
N ASN A 162 0.41 -15.68 10.75
CA ASN A 162 -0.53 -15.33 9.71
C ASN A 162 -1.67 -14.49 10.28
N ARG A 163 -1.96 -13.36 9.64
CA ARG A 163 -3.09 -12.51 9.99
C ARG A 163 -4.29 -12.92 9.14
N HIS A 164 -5.33 -13.43 9.79
CA HIS A 164 -6.64 -13.65 9.17
C HIS A 164 -7.73 -13.08 10.07
N TYR A 165 -8.66 -12.33 9.48
CA TYR A 165 -9.75 -11.66 10.22
C TYR A 165 -10.72 -12.65 10.90
N ALA A 166 -10.73 -13.90 10.45
CA ALA A 166 -11.50 -14.98 11.05
C ALA A 166 -10.75 -15.73 12.17
N ASN A 167 -9.47 -15.45 12.40
CA ASN A 167 -8.71 -16.12 13.45
C ASN A 167 -9.25 -15.72 14.82
N SER A 168 -9.63 -16.71 15.63
CA SER A 168 -9.92 -16.47 17.03
C SER A 168 -8.64 -16.09 17.78
N GLN A 169 -8.80 -15.41 18.92
CA GLN A 169 -7.68 -15.10 19.82
C GLN A 169 -6.86 -16.35 20.17
N ASP A 170 -7.51 -17.51 20.32
CA ASP A 170 -6.83 -18.79 20.57
C ASP A 170 -5.95 -19.26 19.40
N ILE A 171 -6.36 -19.02 18.15
CA ILE A 171 -5.55 -19.35 16.98
C ILE A 171 -4.32 -18.45 16.93
N ILE A 172 -4.53 -17.13 17.08
CA ILE A 172 -3.45 -16.13 17.10
C ILE A 172 -2.43 -16.49 18.19
N TYR A 173 -2.92 -16.77 19.40
CA TYR A 173 -2.10 -17.23 20.52
C TYR A 173 -1.28 -18.48 20.18
N LYS A 174 -1.91 -19.51 19.59
CA LYS A 174 -1.23 -20.76 19.22
C LYS A 174 -0.13 -20.52 18.18
N GLU A 175 -0.35 -19.64 17.22
CA GLU A 175 0.66 -19.29 16.21
C GLU A 175 1.86 -18.57 16.82
N PHE A 176 1.62 -17.55 17.66
CA PHE A 176 2.70 -16.88 18.40
C PHE A 176 3.46 -17.86 19.28
N HIS A 177 2.73 -18.69 20.04
CA HIS A 177 3.33 -19.67 20.94
C HIS A 177 4.21 -20.68 20.18
N ALA A 178 3.76 -21.17 19.02
CA ALA A 178 4.55 -22.06 18.18
C ALA A 178 5.83 -21.38 17.65
N CYS A 179 5.75 -20.12 17.23
CA CYS A 179 6.93 -19.36 16.78
C CYS A 179 7.91 -19.13 17.94
N PHE A 180 7.42 -18.69 19.10
CA PHE A 180 8.25 -18.45 20.28
C PHE A 180 8.92 -19.72 20.80
N LEU A 181 8.26 -20.88 20.73
CA LEU A 181 8.90 -22.16 21.05
C LEU A 181 10.08 -22.48 20.12
N LYS A 182 9.96 -22.21 18.81
CA LYS A 182 11.08 -22.37 17.88
C LYS A 182 12.21 -21.38 18.20
N ILE A 183 11.87 -20.13 18.50
CA ILE A 183 12.84 -19.07 18.86
C ILE A 183 13.55 -19.39 20.19
N LYS A 184 12.87 -20.02 21.15
CA LYS A 184 13.44 -20.44 22.44
C LYS A 184 14.65 -21.37 22.29
N GLU A 185 14.68 -22.20 21.26
CA GLU A 185 15.86 -23.05 21.01
C GLU A 185 17.01 -22.26 20.38
N LEU A 186 16.72 -21.15 19.68
CA LEU A 186 17.71 -20.31 19.02
C LEU A 186 18.38 -19.29 19.96
N ILE A 187 17.82 -19.02 21.14
CA ILE A 187 18.47 -18.17 22.15
C ILE A 187 19.57 -18.90 22.92
N LYS A 188 19.68 -20.23 22.80
CA LYS A 188 20.81 -21.00 23.33
C LYS A 188 21.97 -20.90 22.34
N VAL A 189 22.94 -20.06 22.67
CA VAL A 189 24.08 -19.75 21.79
C VAL A 189 25.39 -20.31 22.35
N GLN A 190 26.42 -20.34 21.52
CA GLN A 190 27.77 -20.74 21.90
C GLN A 190 28.57 -19.50 22.29
N ASP A 191 29.07 -19.44 23.52
CA ASP A 191 29.85 -18.30 23.98
C ASP A 191 31.28 -18.37 23.46
N GLY A 192 31.60 -17.62 22.40
CA GLY A 192 32.99 -17.47 21.97
C GLY A 192 33.22 -17.23 20.49
N ILE A 193 34.38 -16.64 20.22
CA ILE A 193 34.96 -16.50 18.88
C ILE A 193 36.22 -17.37 18.85
N ILE A 194 36.31 -18.25 17.86
CA ILE A 194 37.43 -19.15 17.63
C ILE A 194 38.34 -18.56 16.55
N GLN A 195 39.65 -18.53 16.83
CA GLN A 195 40.67 -18.20 15.83
C GLN A 195 41.01 -19.45 15.01
N ILE A 196 40.97 -19.29 13.69
CA ILE A 196 41.41 -20.28 12.72
C ILE A 196 42.76 -19.82 12.16
N ASN A 197 43.67 -20.76 11.94
CA ASN A 197 45.02 -20.48 11.44
C ASN A 197 45.05 -19.96 9.98
N GLN A 198 43.92 -19.95 9.28
CA GLN A 198 43.81 -19.55 7.89
C GLN A 198 42.57 -18.65 7.66
N PRO A 199 42.58 -17.83 6.58
CA PRO A 199 41.39 -17.09 6.15
C PRO A 199 40.28 -18.03 5.70
N VAL A 200 39.11 -17.88 6.32
CA VAL A 200 37.90 -18.66 6.07
C VAL A 200 36.70 -17.75 5.83
N GLN A 201 35.63 -18.30 5.27
CA GLN A 201 34.37 -17.58 5.05
C GLN A 201 33.25 -18.23 5.88
N GLN A 202 32.52 -17.44 6.67
CA GLN A 202 31.38 -17.93 7.47
C GLN A 202 30.15 -18.25 6.59
N THR A 203 30.07 -17.59 5.43
CA THR A 203 29.19 -17.88 4.29
C THR A 203 29.96 -17.66 2.99
N LEU A 204 29.53 -18.23 1.86
CA LEU A 204 30.26 -18.09 0.58
C LEU A 204 30.38 -16.64 0.09
N VAL A 205 29.50 -15.75 0.54
CA VAL A 205 29.47 -14.33 0.15
C VAL A 205 30.09 -13.41 1.20
N SER A 206 30.41 -13.94 2.39
CA SER A 206 31.07 -13.15 3.44
C SER A 206 32.55 -12.88 3.12
N PRO A 207 33.10 -11.75 3.61
CA PRO A 207 34.52 -11.48 3.52
C PRO A 207 35.33 -12.55 4.27
N LEU A 208 36.57 -12.77 3.81
CA LEU A 208 37.50 -13.67 4.50
C LEU A 208 37.84 -13.14 5.89
N SER A 209 37.86 -14.05 6.86
CA SER A 209 38.18 -13.78 8.26
C SER A 209 38.96 -14.96 8.84
N ASN A 210 39.82 -14.70 9.82
CA ASN A 210 40.46 -15.76 10.60
C ASN A 210 39.65 -16.08 11.88
N GLN A 211 38.46 -15.48 12.02
CA GLN A 211 37.61 -15.57 13.21
C GLN A 211 36.24 -16.13 12.86
N VAL A 212 35.82 -17.15 13.59
CA VAL A 212 34.52 -17.82 13.44
C VAL A 212 33.82 -17.91 14.78
N ILE A 213 32.48 -17.93 14.77
CA ILE A 213 31.71 -18.15 15.99
C ILE A 213 31.88 -19.60 16.43
N ALA A 214 31.99 -19.85 17.74
CA ALA A 214 32.10 -21.20 18.25
C ALA A 214 30.90 -22.05 17.79
N GLY A 215 31.15 -23.31 17.42
CA GLY A 215 30.14 -24.22 16.88
C GLY A 215 29.59 -23.89 15.49
N SER A 216 29.90 -22.74 14.88
CA SER A 216 29.35 -22.36 13.57
C SER A 216 30.04 -23.09 12.42
N LEU A 217 29.32 -23.23 11.31
CA LEU A 217 29.87 -23.73 10.05
C LEU A 217 30.66 -22.64 9.34
N PHE A 218 31.72 -23.03 8.62
CA PHE A 218 32.51 -22.14 7.77
C PHE A 218 33.14 -22.91 6.62
N CYS A 219 33.59 -22.19 5.58
CA CYS A 219 34.26 -22.75 4.42
C CYS A 219 35.72 -22.28 4.34
N ALA A 220 36.61 -23.20 4.01
CA ALA A 220 38.02 -22.94 3.77
C ALA A 220 38.43 -23.47 2.39
N LYS A 221 39.40 -22.81 1.76
CA LYS A 221 40.06 -23.32 0.55
C LYS A 221 41.23 -24.21 0.95
N THR A 222 41.26 -25.42 0.41
CA THR A 222 42.35 -26.37 0.62
C THR A 222 43.01 -26.69 -0.72
N ASP A 223 44.34 -26.80 -0.76
CA ASP A 223 45.09 -27.26 -1.93
C ASP A 223 45.52 -28.73 -1.84
N GLY A 224 45.20 -29.40 -0.73
CA GLY A 224 45.48 -30.82 -0.51
C GLY A 224 46.91 -31.12 -0.05
N GLN A 225 47.73 -30.09 0.22
CA GLN A 225 49.08 -30.27 0.80
C GLN A 225 49.03 -30.25 2.34
N GLN A 226 49.93 -31.01 2.98
CA GLN A 226 49.99 -31.18 4.45
C GLN A 226 50.22 -29.87 5.24
N ASP A 227 50.78 -28.83 4.62
CA ASP A 227 51.04 -27.54 5.26
C ASP A 227 49.79 -26.64 5.37
N ASN A 228 48.64 -27.07 4.84
CA ASN A 228 47.38 -26.32 4.85
C ASN A 228 46.27 -26.95 5.71
N GLU A 229 46.66 -27.61 6.82
CA GLU A 229 45.69 -28.13 7.78
C GLU A 229 44.92 -27.00 8.47
N ILE A 230 43.59 -27.09 8.47
CA ILE A 230 42.72 -26.14 9.15
C ILE A 230 42.71 -26.46 10.65
N CYS A 231 43.17 -25.52 11.47
CA CYS A 231 43.34 -25.70 12.90
C CYS A 231 42.67 -24.56 13.69
N ALA A 232 42.04 -24.93 14.80
CA ALA A 232 41.59 -24.03 15.85
C ALA A 232 42.57 -24.13 17.04
N GLY A 233 43.55 -23.23 17.08
CA GLY A 233 44.68 -23.35 18.00
C GLY A 233 45.46 -24.66 17.76
N PRO A 234 45.67 -25.51 18.78
CA PRO A 234 46.35 -26.79 18.62
C PRO A 234 45.46 -27.88 18.00
N THR A 235 44.15 -27.63 17.85
CA THR A 235 43.19 -28.66 17.42
C THR A 235 43.04 -28.65 15.92
N LYS A 236 43.43 -29.75 15.27
CA LYS A 236 43.16 -29.98 13.85
C LYS A 236 41.68 -30.26 13.61
N LEU A 237 41.06 -29.50 12.72
CA LEU A 237 39.66 -29.68 12.35
C LEU A 237 39.53 -30.65 11.17
N GLN A 238 38.44 -31.40 11.16
CA GLN A 238 38.10 -32.29 10.06
C GLN A 238 36.99 -31.68 9.21
N PRO A 239 37.06 -31.82 7.87
CA PRO A 239 36.00 -31.36 7.01
C PRO A 239 34.72 -32.15 7.28
N LYS A 240 33.58 -31.46 7.21
CA LYS A 240 32.26 -32.07 7.31
C LYS A 240 31.95 -32.89 6.06
N THR A 241 31.36 -34.05 6.28
CA THR A 241 31.04 -35.01 5.20
C THR A 241 29.58 -35.45 5.21
N THR A 242 28.74 -34.79 6.02
CA THR A 242 27.31 -35.08 6.16
C THR A 242 26.51 -34.11 5.29
N ASP A 243 25.46 -34.63 4.64
CA ASP A 243 24.53 -33.85 3.82
C ASP A 243 23.99 -32.63 4.58
N LYS A 244 23.49 -32.86 5.80
CA LYS A 244 22.92 -31.84 6.69
C LYS A 244 23.84 -30.62 6.85
N ASP A 245 25.05 -30.81 7.36
CA ASP A 245 25.99 -29.71 7.63
C ASP A 245 26.35 -28.91 6.36
N ILE A 246 26.58 -29.60 5.23
CA ILE A 246 26.93 -28.94 3.96
C ILE A 246 25.73 -28.15 3.42
N ASN A 247 24.53 -28.73 3.50
CA ASN A 247 23.29 -28.08 3.09
C ASN A 247 22.97 -26.86 3.96
N GLU A 248 23.13 -26.95 5.28
CA GLU A 248 22.94 -25.84 6.21
C GLU A 248 23.86 -24.66 5.86
N PHE A 249 25.12 -24.95 5.52
CA PHE A 249 26.06 -23.91 5.07
C PHE A 249 25.66 -23.26 3.73
N ILE A 250 25.19 -24.05 2.76
CA ILE A 250 24.71 -23.54 1.46
C ILE A 250 23.46 -22.66 1.67
N VAL A 251 22.51 -23.15 2.46
CA VAL A 251 21.26 -22.43 2.79
C VAL A 251 21.55 -21.12 3.50
N GLY A 252 22.46 -21.12 4.49
CA GLY A 252 22.90 -19.91 5.18
C GLY A 252 23.57 -18.92 4.23
N SER A 253 24.41 -19.40 3.32
CA SER A 253 25.04 -18.58 2.28
C SER A 253 24.03 -17.95 1.32
N LEU A 254 23.03 -18.72 0.89
CA LEU A 254 21.96 -18.22 0.02
C LEU A 254 21.07 -17.21 0.75
N SER A 255 20.72 -17.47 2.01
CA SER A 255 19.96 -16.53 2.83
C SER A 255 20.70 -15.21 2.99
N GLN A 256 22.01 -15.24 3.21
CA GLN A 256 22.82 -14.02 3.33
C GLN A 256 22.81 -13.22 2.01
N ALA A 257 23.01 -13.89 0.87
CA ALA A 257 22.98 -13.24 -0.44
C ALA A 257 21.62 -12.58 -0.74
N ILE A 258 20.51 -13.24 -0.39
CA ILE A 258 19.15 -12.69 -0.50
C ILE A 258 19.00 -11.43 0.37
N ASN A 259 19.43 -11.50 1.63
CA ASN A 259 19.35 -10.36 2.55
C ASN A 259 20.14 -9.16 2.02
N ASP A 260 21.37 -9.40 1.53
CA ASP A 260 22.24 -8.37 0.99
C ASP A 260 21.64 -7.71 -0.26
N GLN A 261 21.01 -8.48 -1.14
CA GLN A 261 20.33 -7.94 -2.33
C GLN A 261 19.11 -7.07 -1.97
N ILE A 262 18.29 -7.52 -1.00
CA ILE A 262 17.11 -6.77 -0.55
C ILE A 262 17.53 -5.48 0.15
N ALA A 263 18.45 -5.57 1.12
CA ALA A 263 18.88 -4.43 1.92
C ALA A 263 19.59 -3.35 1.09
N ASN A 264 20.36 -3.72 0.07
CA ASN A 264 21.13 -2.77 -0.73
C ASN A 264 20.43 -2.32 -2.02
N LYS A 265 19.27 -2.90 -2.36
CA LYS A 265 18.53 -2.65 -3.62
C LYS A 265 19.40 -2.74 -4.88
N LYS A 266 20.50 -3.49 -4.84
CA LYS A 266 21.41 -3.72 -5.98
C LYS A 266 21.23 -5.12 -6.52
N ARG A 267 21.14 -5.27 -7.84
CA ARG A 267 21.23 -6.58 -8.49
C ARG A 267 22.68 -7.02 -8.47
N ASP A 268 23.01 -7.95 -7.57
CA ASP A 268 24.32 -8.60 -7.56
C ASP A 268 24.21 -10.09 -7.84
N ASN A 269 24.22 -10.43 -9.13
CA ASN A 269 24.22 -11.82 -9.56
C ASN A 269 25.56 -12.53 -9.26
N ASN A 270 26.62 -11.80 -8.90
CA ASN A 270 27.92 -12.41 -8.63
C ASN A 270 27.88 -13.22 -7.34
N SER A 271 27.18 -12.74 -6.31
CA SER A 271 26.99 -13.45 -5.05
C SER A 271 26.35 -14.83 -5.27
N PHE A 272 25.26 -14.89 -6.05
CA PHE A 272 24.61 -16.16 -6.41
C PHE A 272 25.50 -17.03 -7.30
N LYS A 273 26.28 -16.42 -8.20
CA LYS A 273 27.20 -17.15 -9.07
C LYS A 273 28.31 -17.83 -8.27
N GLN A 274 28.90 -17.13 -7.29
CA GLN A 274 29.89 -17.70 -6.37
C GLN A 274 29.32 -18.91 -5.62
N ILE A 275 28.08 -18.81 -5.15
CA ILE A 275 27.40 -19.93 -4.49
C ILE A 275 27.22 -21.10 -5.46
N SER A 276 26.74 -20.85 -6.67
CA SER A 276 26.52 -21.87 -7.69
C SER A 276 27.80 -22.58 -8.12
N ASP A 277 28.89 -21.84 -8.33
CA ASP A 277 30.18 -22.40 -8.76
C ASP A 277 30.82 -23.24 -7.64
N ALA A 278 30.61 -22.87 -6.37
CA ALA A 278 31.12 -23.58 -5.21
C ALA A 278 30.32 -24.85 -4.89
N THR A 279 28.99 -24.82 -5.09
CA THR A 279 28.10 -25.86 -4.56
C THR A 279 28.41 -27.28 -5.06
N PRO A 280 28.66 -27.53 -6.37
CA PRO A 280 29.05 -28.85 -6.85
C PRO A 280 30.35 -29.36 -6.22
N GLN A 281 31.26 -28.46 -5.83
CA GLN A 281 32.50 -28.84 -5.14
C GLN A 281 32.24 -29.21 -3.68
N LEU A 282 31.33 -28.50 -3.02
CA LEU A 282 30.91 -28.79 -1.67
C LEU A 282 30.20 -30.13 -1.57
N LEU A 283 29.28 -30.41 -2.51
CA LEU A 283 28.56 -31.69 -2.53
C LEU A 283 29.46 -32.91 -2.74
N LYS A 284 30.59 -32.77 -3.46
CA LYS A 284 31.54 -33.87 -3.66
C LYS A 284 32.20 -34.37 -2.35
N GLN A 285 32.10 -33.61 -1.26
CA GLN A 285 32.64 -34.01 0.06
C GLN A 285 31.74 -34.97 0.83
N ILE A 286 30.47 -35.08 0.43
CA ILE A 286 29.52 -35.97 1.05
C ILE A 286 29.98 -37.41 0.81
N LYS A 287 30.27 -38.13 1.89
CA LYS A 287 30.69 -39.55 1.83
C LYS A 287 29.50 -40.52 1.89
N SER A 288 28.32 -40.03 2.25
CA SER A 288 27.10 -40.81 2.46
C SER A 288 26.22 -40.80 1.21
N ILE A 289 25.87 -41.98 0.70
CA ILE A 289 24.88 -42.14 -0.38
C ILE A 289 23.44 -42.13 0.17
N LYS A 290 23.26 -42.21 1.51
CA LYS A 290 21.95 -42.30 2.16
C LYS A 290 21.48 -40.92 2.65
N SER A 291 21.33 -39.97 1.73
CA SER A 291 20.49 -38.80 1.99
C SER A 291 19.03 -39.28 2.08
N THR A 292 18.29 -38.74 3.03
CA THR A 292 16.84 -39.00 3.10
C THR A 292 16.14 -38.40 1.87
N GLN A 293 14.99 -38.96 1.48
CA GLN A 293 14.21 -38.39 0.36
C GLN A 293 13.86 -36.92 0.59
N GLU A 294 13.63 -36.52 1.85
CA GLU A 294 13.33 -35.14 2.22
C GLU A 294 14.55 -34.21 2.01
N GLU A 295 15.75 -34.63 2.42
CA GLU A 295 16.99 -33.87 2.18
C GLU A 295 17.29 -33.74 0.68
N GLN A 296 17.10 -34.80 -0.09
CA GLN A 296 17.29 -34.76 -1.55
C GLN A 296 16.31 -33.80 -2.20
N LYS A 297 15.03 -33.83 -1.80
CA LYS A 297 14.00 -32.92 -2.30
C LYS A 297 14.31 -31.47 -1.95
N LYS A 298 14.71 -31.20 -0.69
CA LYS A 298 15.09 -29.86 -0.24
C LYS A 298 16.30 -29.34 -1.02
N ASN A 299 17.29 -30.19 -1.29
CA ASN A 299 18.44 -29.83 -2.09
C ASN A 299 18.03 -29.44 -3.52
N GLN A 300 17.20 -30.24 -4.17
CA GLN A 300 16.66 -29.91 -5.49
C GLN A 300 15.93 -28.57 -5.51
N GLU A 301 15.12 -28.30 -4.48
CA GLU A 301 14.41 -27.03 -4.31
C GLU A 301 15.37 -25.83 -4.17
N VAL A 302 16.44 -25.97 -3.37
CA VAL A 302 17.48 -24.94 -3.23
C VAL A 302 18.24 -24.71 -4.53
N TYR A 303 18.57 -25.77 -5.28
CA TYR A 303 19.19 -25.65 -6.60
C TYR A 303 18.28 -24.94 -7.59
N SER A 304 16.99 -25.28 -7.60
CA SER A 304 16.01 -24.61 -8.46
C SER A 304 15.95 -23.13 -8.14
N LEU A 305 15.95 -22.74 -6.86
CA LEU A 305 15.96 -21.33 -6.48
C LEU A 305 17.21 -20.61 -7.00
N LEU A 306 18.38 -21.22 -6.82
CA LEU A 306 19.65 -20.65 -7.25
C LEU A 306 19.69 -20.44 -8.77
N ASP A 307 19.21 -21.42 -9.54
CA ASP A 307 19.11 -21.35 -11.01
C ASP A 307 18.14 -20.24 -11.46
N GLU A 308 16.98 -20.13 -10.83
CA GLU A 308 15.97 -19.09 -11.15
C GLU A 308 16.46 -17.68 -10.77
N LEU A 309 17.28 -17.54 -9.73
CA LEU A 309 17.94 -16.28 -9.37
C LEU A 309 19.05 -15.90 -10.36
N LEU A 310 19.89 -16.87 -10.77
CA LEU A 310 20.97 -16.64 -11.75
C LEU A 310 20.45 -16.29 -13.13
N SER A 311 19.41 -16.98 -13.58
CA SER A 311 18.70 -16.69 -14.83
C SER A 311 17.89 -15.39 -14.78
N SER A 312 17.82 -14.73 -13.61
CA SER A 312 17.07 -13.49 -13.37
C SER A 312 15.56 -13.61 -13.60
N ASN A 313 15.05 -14.84 -13.57
CA ASN A 313 13.62 -15.15 -13.66
C ASN A 313 12.91 -14.78 -12.36
N LEU A 314 13.56 -14.99 -11.22
CA LEU A 314 13.08 -14.56 -9.91
C LEU A 314 13.67 -13.19 -9.56
N GLN A 315 12.85 -12.14 -9.57
CA GLN A 315 13.28 -10.78 -9.26
C GLN A 315 12.95 -10.40 -7.81
N LEU A 316 13.91 -10.61 -6.91
CA LEU A 316 13.73 -10.34 -5.47
C LEU A 316 13.27 -8.90 -5.15
N GLN A 317 13.72 -7.92 -5.94
CA GLN A 317 13.37 -6.50 -5.75
C GLN A 317 11.91 -6.18 -6.10
N THR A 318 11.26 -7.01 -6.91
CA THR A 318 9.86 -6.82 -7.31
C THR A 318 8.92 -7.73 -6.54
N MET A 319 9.44 -8.63 -5.71
CA MET A 319 8.62 -9.47 -4.84
C MET A 319 8.05 -8.63 -3.70
N SER A 320 6.79 -8.89 -3.35
CA SER A 320 6.18 -8.33 -2.14
C SER A 320 6.87 -8.84 -0.87
N GLU A 321 6.76 -8.08 0.22
CA GLU A 321 7.36 -8.44 1.51
C GLU A 321 6.91 -9.82 2.01
N ASN A 322 5.66 -10.19 1.75
CA ASN A 322 5.14 -11.52 2.07
C ASN A 322 5.83 -12.62 1.26
N GLN A 323 6.01 -12.42 -0.05
CA GLN A 323 6.68 -13.39 -0.91
C GLN A 323 8.16 -13.56 -0.51
N ILE A 324 8.83 -12.46 -0.17
CA ILE A 324 10.21 -12.46 0.36
C ILE A 324 10.26 -13.24 1.68
N THR A 325 9.35 -12.95 2.60
CA THR A 325 9.25 -13.63 3.89
C THR A 325 9.05 -15.13 3.72
N GLN A 326 8.15 -15.54 2.83
CA GLN A 326 7.90 -16.95 2.52
C GLN A 326 9.13 -17.62 1.89
N LEU A 327 9.81 -16.94 0.96
CA LEU A 327 11.02 -17.44 0.31
C LEU A 327 12.13 -17.72 1.34
N GLN A 328 12.43 -16.73 2.19
CA GLN A 328 13.44 -16.86 3.25
C GLN A 328 13.05 -17.95 4.26
N ARG A 329 11.76 -18.11 4.56
CA ARG A 329 11.29 -19.22 5.41
C ARG A 329 11.47 -20.58 4.74
N GLY A 330 11.13 -20.73 3.46
CA GLY A 330 11.25 -21.99 2.72
C GLY A 330 12.68 -22.53 2.66
N LEU A 331 13.68 -21.65 2.74
CA LEU A 331 15.09 -22.06 2.84
C LEU A 331 15.37 -22.92 4.09
N PHE A 332 14.76 -22.57 5.23
CA PHE A 332 14.99 -23.24 6.51
C PHE A 332 13.90 -24.25 6.85
N ASP A 333 12.64 -23.92 6.64
CA ASP A 333 11.46 -24.68 7.06
C ASP A 333 11.05 -25.74 6.02
N GLN A 334 11.10 -27.01 6.39
CA GLN A 334 10.74 -28.14 5.52
C GLN A 334 9.23 -28.20 5.18
N GLN A 335 8.39 -27.49 5.93
CA GLN A 335 6.94 -27.47 5.69
C GLN A 335 6.52 -26.50 4.58
N VAL A 336 7.40 -25.57 4.20
CA VAL A 336 7.13 -24.54 3.20
C VAL A 336 7.78 -24.95 1.88
N SER A 337 6.98 -25.22 0.83
CA SER A 337 7.53 -25.63 -0.46
C SER A 337 8.17 -24.44 -1.18
N LEU A 338 9.49 -24.48 -1.33
CA LEU A 338 10.25 -23.50 -2.10
C LEU A 338 9.82 -23.52 -3.57
N ASN A 339 9.60 -24.70 -4.16
CA ASN A 339 9.15 -24.82 -5.54
C ASN A 339 7.80 -24.12 -5.80
N GLN A 340 6.85 -24.18 -4.86
CA GLN A 340 5.60 -23.45 -4.99
C GLN A 340 5.84 -21.93 -4.99
N ILE A 341 6.70 -21.45 -4.10
CA ILE A 341 7.06 -20.02 -4.02
C ILE A 341 7.79 -19.60 -5.30
N ILE A 342 8.76 -20.37 -5.76
CA ILE A 342 9.49 -20.13 -7.01
C ILE A 342 8.50 -20.07 -8.17
N ASN A 343 7.62 -21.07 -8.34
CA ASN A 343 6.67 -21.09 -9.45
C ASN A 343 5.70 -19.90 -9.47
N VAL A 344 5.33 -19.39 -8.29
CA VAL A 344 4.46 -18.21 -8.17
C VAL A 344 5.20 -16.91 -8.53
N ASN A 345 6.52 -16.86 -8.33
CA ASN A 345 7.31 -15.63 -8.38
C ASN A 345 8.35 -15.58 -9.52
N SER A 346 8.68 -16.72 -10.11
CA SER A 346 9.43 -16.80 -11.36
C SER A 346 8.56 -16.17 -12.43
N ARG A 347 9.03 -15.10 -13.07
CA ARG A 347 8.34 -14.46 -14.18
C ARG A 347 7.80 -15.51 -15.15
N ASP A 348 6.55 -15.31 -15.59
CA ASP A 348 5.73 -16.09 -16.52
C ASP A 348 6.43 -16.55 -17.82
N ILE A 349 7.48 -17.38 -17.76
CA ILE A 349 8.00 -18.11 -18.92
C ILE A 349 8.43 -19.53 -18.53
N LYS A 350 7.47 -20.36 -18.17
CA LYS A 350 7.46 -21.76 -18.61
C LYS A 350 6.06 -22.13 -19.12
N LYS A 351 5.77 -21.68 -20.35
CA LYS A 351 4.90 -22.33 -21.34
C LYS A 351 3.95 -23.41 -20.78
N LYS A 352 2.89 -23.00 -20.10
CA LYS A 352 1.66 -23.77 -19.99
C LYS A 352 0.54 -22.85 -20.42
N GLY A 353 -0.27 -23.33 -21.36
CA GLY A 353 -1.23 -22.55 -22.14
C GLY A 353 -1.98 -21.56 -21.26
N VAL A 354 -1.63 -20.30 -21.39
CA VAL A 354 -2.37 -19.18 -20.80
C VAL A 354 -3.70 -19.14 -21.53
N THR A 355 -4.78 -19.63 -20.93
CA THR A 355 -6.09 -19.56 -21.59
C THR A 355 -6.73 -18.20 -21.31
N PRO A 356 -7.71 -17.76 -22.12
CA PRO A 356 -8.41 -16.50 -21.92
C PRO A 356 -9.09 -16.43 -20.54
N GLU A 357 -9.60 -17.56 -20.06
CA GLU A 357 -10.25 -17.67 -18.76
C GLU A 357 -9.25 -17.43 -17.63
N ILE A 358 -8.03 -17.97 -17.72
CA ILE A 358 -6.96 -17.77 -16.72
C ILE A 358 -6.51 -16.31 -16.70
N LEU A 359 -6.46 -15.64 -17.86
CA LEU A 359 -6.11 -14.22 -17.93
C LEU A 359 -7.19 -13.33 -17.30
N ASN A 360 -8.45 -13.62 -17.57
CA ASN A 360 -9.58 -12.89 -16.98
C ASN A 360 -9.70 -13.15 -15.47
N GLU A 361 -9.44 -14.38 -15.02
CA GLU A 361 -9.43 -14.74 -13.59
C GLU A 361 -8.29 -14.02 -12.86
N ARG A 362 -7.07 -14.01 -13.43
CA ARG A 362 -5.94 -13.22 -12.89
C ARG A 362 -6.27 -11.74 -12.77
N LEU A 363 -6.91 -11.17 -13.80
CA LEU A 363 -7.31 -9.77 -13.80
C LEU A 363 -8.35 -9.50 -12.69
N ALA A 364 -9.37 -10.34 -12.59
CA ALA A 364 -10.39 -10.24 -11.55
C ALA A 364 -9.80 -10.38 -10.14
N GLU A 365 -8.87 -11.31 -9.90
CA GLU A 365 -8.19 -11.48 -8.62
C GLU A 365 -7.35 -10.26 -8.22
N GLN A 366 -6.58 -9.70 -9.16
CA GLN A 366 -5.75 -8.52 -8.88
C GLN A 366 -6.61 -7.30 -8.58
N TYR A 367 -7.73 -7.14 -9.28
CA TYR A 367 -8.69 -6.08 -8.98
C TYR A 367 -9.47 -6.31 -7.67
N GLN A 368 -9.79 -7.56 -7.33
CA GLN A 368 -10.40 -7.88 -6.03
C GLN A 368 -9.48 -7.52 -4.86
N LYS A 369 -8.16 -7.68 -5.01
CA LYS A 369 -7.19 -7.21 -4.01
C LYS A 369 -7.20 -5.69 -3.84
N LEU A 370 -7.48 -4.94 -4.91
CA LEU A 370 -7.64 -3.48 -4.86
C LEU A 370 -8.96 -3.04 -4.22
N ILE A 371 -10.01 -3.85 -4.35
CA ILE A 371 -11.38 -3.58 -3.84
C ILE A 371 -11.57 -4.08 -2.39
N ALA A 372 -10.65 -4.88 -1.85
CA ALA A 372 -10.82 -5.51 -0.53
C ALA A 372 -11.25 -4.47 0.54
N PRO A 373 -12.34 -4.72 1.30
CA PRO A 373 -12.86 -3.75 2.29
C PRO A 373 -11.84 -3.34 3.37
N GLU A 374 -10.80 -4.14 3.57
CA GLU A 374 -9.71 -3.95 4.53
C GLU A 374 -8.62 -2.98 4.04
N THR A 375 -8.61 -2.63 2.75
CA THR A 375 -7.83 -1.51 2.19
C THR A 375 -8.61 -0.19 2.17
N PHE A 376 -9.93 -0.24 2.42
CA PHE A 376 -10.79 0.94 2.65
C PHE A 376 -11.00 1.23 4.14
N GLN A 377 -9.91 1.32 4.90
CA GLN A 377 -9.94 2.13 6.12
C GLN A 377 -9.54 3.55 5.73
N GLU A 378 -10.42 4.54 5.94
CA GLU A 378 -10.10 5.96 5.75
C GLU A 378 -8.77 6.28 6.46
N PRO A 379 -7.67 6.50 5.72
CA PRO A 379 -6.42 6.91 6.31
C PRO A 379 -6.49 8.43 6.54
N PHE A 380 -5.98 8.87 7.68
CA PHE A 380 -5.86 10.29 8.06
C PHE A 380 -4.99 11.16 7.11
N ASN A 381 -4.61 10.67 5.93
CA ASN A 381 -3.78 11.36 4.94
C ASN A 381 -4.33 11.24 3.51
N LEU A 382 -5.48 11.88 3.28
CA LEU A 382 -6.22 11.92 2.01
C LEU A 382 -5.60 12.81 0.90
N LYS A 383 -4.26 12.91 0.81
CA LYS A 383 -3.59 13.63 -0.29
C LYS A 383 -2.60 12.83 -1.13
N ASN A 384 -2.04 11.71 -0.64
CA ASN A 384 -0.98 10.99 -1.37
C ASN A 384 -1.35 9.56 -1.84
N GLN A 385 -2.39 8.91 -1.28
CA GLN A 385 -2.73 7.51 -1.65
C GLN A 385 -3.64 7.36 -2.88
N GLN A 386 -4.32 8.43 -3.32
CA GLN A 386 -5.15 8.38 -4.52
C GLN A 386 -4.30 8.37 -5.81
N LEU A 387 -3.04 8.77 -5.71
CA LEU A 387 -2.07 8.74 -6.81
C LEU A 387 -1.57 7.32 -7.09
N THR A 388 -1.41 6.48 -6.06
CA THR A 388 -0.93 5.10 -6.22
C THR A 388 -1.95 4.14 -6.83
N LEU A 389 -3.25 4.34 -6.59
CA LEU A 389 -4.28 3.42 -7.11
C LEU A 389 -4.37 3.45 -8.63
N LEU A 390 -4.27 4.64 -9.22
CA LEU A 390 -4.40 4.83 -10.67
C LEU A 390 -3.19 4.24 -11.41
N ASP A 391 -1.99 4.55 -10.94
CA ASP A 391 -0.74 4.02 -11.49
C ASP A 391 -0.68 2.49 -11.36
N THR A 392 -1.14 1.95 -10.22
CA THR A 392 -1.22 0.50 -10.00
C THR A 392 -2.25 -0.14 -10.93
N THR A 393 -3.38 0.50 -11.14
CA THR A 393 -4.44 0.04 -12.05
C THR A 393 -3.95 0.02 -13.49
N GLU A 394 -3.29 1.08 -13.94
CA GLU A 394 -2.69 1.16 -15.27
C GLU A 394 -1.64 0.05 -15.47
N LEU A 395 -0.75 -0.15 -14.48
CA LEU A 395 0.25 -1.21 -14.51
C LEU A 395 -0.37 -2.61 -14.63
N ILE A 396 -1.44 -2.89 -13.89
CA ILE A 396 -2.17 -4.17 -13.95
C ILE A 396 -2.76 -4.41 -15.34
N ILE A 397 -3.34 -3.37 -15.96
CA ILE A 397 -3.89 -3.45 -17.33
C ILE A 397 -2.78 -3.74 -18.33
N ILE A 398 -1.66 -3.02 -18.24
CA ILE A 398 -0.54 -3.18 -19.17
C ILE A 398 0.09 -4.57 -19.04
N GLU A 399 0.29 -5.06 -17.81
CA GLU A 399 0.86 -6.38 -17.54
C GLU A 399 -0.06 -7.50 -18.04
N THR A 400 -1.36 -7.40 -17.78
CA THR A 400 -2.32 -8.40 -18.25
C THR A 400 -2.45 -8.37 -19.77
N LEU A 401 -2.46 -7.18 -20.38
CA LEU A 401 -2.45 -7.03 -21.84
C LEU A 401 -1.20 -7.64 -22.46
N ASN A 402 -0.03 -7.53 -21.83
CA ASN A 402 1.20 -8.19 -22.29
C ASN A 402 1.04 -9.70 -22.34
N ASN A 403 0.48 -10.29 -21.30
CA ASN A 403 0.21 -11.72 -21.25
C ASN A 403 -0.80 -12.14 -22.33
N HIS A 404 -1.82 -11.31 -22.57
CA HIS A 404 -2.82 -11.51 -23.63
C HIS A 404 -2.20 -11.43 -25.03
N ILE A 405 -1.29 -10.48 -25.25
CA ILE A 405 -0.55 -10.31 -26.49
C ILE A 405 0.36 -11.49 -26.76
N SER A 406 1.10 -11.96 -25.74
CA SER A 406 1.94 -13.15 -25.86
C SER A 406 1.10 -14.38 -26.23
N TYR A 407 -0.09 -14.54 -25.63
CA TYR A 407 -1.00 -15.62 -26.00
C TYR A 407 -1.48 -15.54 -27.46
N ILE A 408 -1.88 -14.35 -27.93
CA ILE A 408 -2.31 -14.12 -29.32
C ILE A 408 -1.17 -14.42 -30.31
N GLN A 409 0.08 -14.04 -29.97
CA GLN A 409 1.26 -14.33 -30.78
C GLN A 409 1.55 -15.82 -30.89
N ASP A 410 1.34 -16.56 -29.79
CA ASP A 410 1.54 -18.01 -29.74
C ASP A 410 0.38 -18.80 -30.37
N ASN A 411 -0.80 -18.18 -30.54
CA ASN A 411 -2.03 -18.84 -31.00
C ASN A 411 -2.72 -18.03 -32.12
N LEU A 412 -2.01 -17.88 -33.25
CA LEU A 412 -2.49 -17.13 -34.42
C LEU A 412 -3.81 -17.66 -35.04
N ASN A 413 -4.19 -18.90 -34.73
CA ASN A 413 -5.42 -19.52 -35.22
C ASN A 413 -6.63 -19.31 -34.30
N ALA A 414 -6.44 -18.70 -33.13
CA ALA A 414 -7.54 -18.41 -32.20
C ALA A 414 -8.41 -17.25 -32.70
N ASP A 415 -9.66 -17.17 -32.23
CA ASP A 415 -10.54 -16.03 -32.52
C ASP A 415 -10.10 -14.80 -31.72
N HIS A 416 -9.14 -14.04 -32.27
CA HIS A 416 -8.57 -12.85 -31.63
C HIS A 416 -9.62 -11.79 -31.31
N THR A 417 -10.73 -11.74 -32.06
CA THR A 417 -11.81 -10.77 -31.82
C THR A 417 -12.51 -11.09 -30.51
N LYS A 418 -12.88 -12.35 -30.33
CA LYS A 418 -13.49 -12.83 -29.08
C LYS A 418 -12.54 -12.64 -27.90
N LEU A 419 -11.27 -13.00 -28.06
CA LEU A 419 -10.25 -12.85 -27.03
C LEU A 419 -10.08 -11.40 -26.54
N LEU A 420 -9.97 -10.45 -27.47
CA LEU A 420 -9.83 -9.03 -27.13
C LEU A 420 -11.12 -8.47 -26.52
N THR A 421 -12.27 -8.96 -26.95
CA THR A 421 -13.59 -8.56 -26.41
C THR A 421 -13.76 -9.02 -24.96
N ASP A 422 -13.40 -10.27 -24.66
CA ASP A 422 -13.50 -10.84 -23.30
C ASP A 422 -12.56 -10.10 -22.33
N PHE A 423 -11.32 -9.84 -22.76
CA PHE A 423 -10.36 -9.04 -22.00
C PHE A 423 -10.87 -7.62 -21.73
N LEU A 424 -11.35 -6.93 -22.77
CA LEU A 424 -11.87 -5.57 -22.65
C LEU A 424 -13.05 -5.51 -21.67
N THR A 425 -14.00 -6.43 -21.82
CA THR A 425 -15.20 -6.51 -20.99
C THR A 425 -14.85 -6.76 -19.52
N SER A 426 -14.01 -7.76 -19.24
CA SER A 426 -13.55 -8.09 -17.88
C SER A 426 -12.79 -6.94 -17.23
N THR A 427 -11.95 -6.25 -18.02
CA THR A 427 -11.19 -5.08 -17.57
C THR A 427 -12.13 -3.93 -17.22
N GLN A 428 -13.09 -3.60 -18.08
CA GLN A 428 -14.04 -2.53 -17.86
C GLN A 428 -14.92 -2.78 -16.62
N GLU A 429 -15.46 -3.99 -16.46
CA GLU A 429 -16.25 -4.36 -15.27
C GLU A 429 -15.45 -4.24 -13.97
N SER A 430 -14.19 -4.69 -13.99
CA SER A 430 -13.32 -4.64 -12.82
C SER A 430 -12.93 -3.20 -12.47
N LEU A 431 -12.62 -2.38 -13.49
CA LEU A 431 -12.39 -0.95 -13.32
C LEU A 431 -13.60 -0.25 -12.68
N ILE A 432 -14.80 -0.48 -13.19
CA ILE A 432 -16.02 0.08 -12.60
C ILE A 432 -16.10 -0.27 -11.11
N LYS A 433 -15.85 -1.53 -10.73
CA LYS A 433 -15.88 -1.97 -9.33
C LYS A 433 -14.83 -1.28 -8.46
N VAL A 434 -13.59 -1.15 -8.94
CA VAL A 434 -12.51 -0.45 -8.21
C VAL A 434 -12.86 1.00 -7.97
N PHE A 435 -13.28 1.70 -9.03
CA PHE A 435 -13.49 3.14 -8.96
C PHE A 435 -14.82 3.54 -8.31
N THR A 436 -15.82 2.66 -8.30
CA THR A 436 -17.06 2.85 -7.52
C THR A 436 -16.86 2.58 -6.02
N ALA A 437 -15.91 1.71 -5.65
CA ALA A 437 -15.53 1.51 -4.25
C ALA A 437 -14.61 2.63 -3.72
N SER A 438 -13.99 3.43 -4.60
CA SER A 438 -12.96 4.42 -4.26
C SER A 438 -13.48 5.85 -4.22
N ASP A 439 -13.10 6.61 -3.19
CA ASP A 439 -13.49 8.02 -2.99
C ASP A 439 -12.60 8.98 -3.84
N PHE A 440 -12.59 8.80 -5.15
CA PHE A 440 -11.59 9.39 -6.07
C PHE A 440 -11.72 10.92 -6.21
N LYS A 441 -10.60 11.65 -6.09
CA LYS A 441 -10.51 13.07 -6.48
C LYS A 441 -9.58 13.22 -7.67
N VAL A 442 -10.13 13.64 -8.81
CA VAL A 442 -9.38 14.03 -10.00
C VAL A 442 -8.76 15.40 -9.76
N GLU A 443 -7.60 15.48 -9.11
CA GLU A 443 -6.96 16.78 -8.81
C GLU A 443 -5.50 16.92 -9.27
N GLN A 444 -4.91 15.96 -10.00
CA GLN A 444 -3.50 16.06 -10.42
C GLN A 444 -3.24 15.75 -11.92
N ASP A 445 -2.34 16.53 -12.52
CA ASP A 445 -1.95 16.45 -13.94
C ASP A 445 -1.38 15.08 -14.35
N GLN A 446 -0.72 14.38 -13.42
CA GLN A 446 -0.19 13.03 -13.67
C GLN A 446 -1.31 11.99 -13.85
N GLN A 447 -2.42 12.10 -13.11
CA GLN A 447 -3.56 11.19 -13.22
C GLN A 447 -4.27 11.33 -14.58
N ILE A 448 -4.30 12.55 -15.11
CA ILE A 448 -4.87 12.86 -16.44
C ILE A 448 -4.08 12.12 -17.53
N VAL A 449 -2.75 12.07 -17.42
CA VAL A 449 -1.89 11.35 -18.37
C VAL A 449 -2.23 9.85 -18.38
N SER A 450 -2.34 9.24 -17.22
CA SER A 450 -2.72 7.83 -17.08
C SER A 450 -4.12 7.51 -17.61
N PHE A 451 -5.12 8.37 -17.37
CA PHE A 451 -6.45 8.18 -17.97
C PHE A 451 -6.43 8.28 -19.50
N LYS A 452 -5.61 9.18 -20.07
CA LYS A 452 -5.44 9.29 -21.53
C LYS A 452 -4.74 8.06 -22.09
N GLN A 453 -3.73 7.54 -21.40
CA GLN A 453 -3.03 6.32 -21.79
C GLN A 453 -3.98 5.12 -21.78
N MET A 454 -4.79 4.96 -20.73
CA MET A 454 -5.83 3.93 -20.65
C MET A 454 -6.87 4.07 -21.77
N ASN A 455 -7.35 5.29 -22.05
CA ASN A 455 -8.30 5.53 -23.13
C ASN A 455 -7.73 5.15 -24.51
N ASN A 456 -6.51 5.58 -24.80
CA ASN A 456 -5.83 5.26 -26.06
C ASN A 456 -5.63 3.75 -26.22
N LEU A 457 -5.35 3.05 -25.13
CA LEU A 457 -5.23 1.60 -25.12
C LEU A 457 -6.56 0.92 -25.46
N PHE A 458 -7.65 1.32 -24.83
CA PHE A 458 -8.98 0.78 -25.13
C PHE A 458 -9.45 1.15 -26.54
N GLN A 459 -9.09 2.35 -27.04
CA GLN A 459 -9.33 2.72 -28.42
C GLN A 459 -8.65 1.77 -29.40
N LEU A 460 -7.37 1.44 -29.18
CA LEU A 460 -6.64 0.50 -30.04
C LEU A 460 -7.24 -0.90 -30.00
N ILE A 461 -7.66 -1.37 -28.82
CA ILE A 461 -8.32 -2.67 -28.64
C ILE A 461 -9.65 -2.68 -29.40
N ASP A 462 -10.50 -1.66 -29.20
CA ASP A 462 -11.80 -1.51 -29.88
C ASP A 462 -11.65 -1.41 -31.42
N GLN A 463 -10.67 -0.64 -31.91
CA GLN A 463 -10.37 -0.56 -33.34
C GLN A 463 -9.94 -1.91 -33.91
N THR A 464 -9.21 -2.71 -33.14
CA THR A 464 -8.78 -4.05 -33.54
C THR A 464 -9.95 -5.04 -33.55
N ILE A 465 -10.83 -4.98 -32.53
CA ILE A 465 -12.07 -5.77 -32.46
C ILE A 465 -12.99 -5.44 -33.65
N LYS A 466 -13.12 -4.15 -33.98
CA LYS A 466 -13.87 -3.66 -35.15
C LYS A 466 -13.14 -3.90 -36.48
N LYS A 467 -11.96 -4.53 -36.44
CA LYS A 467 -11.11 -4.87 -37.59
C LYS A 467 -10.65 -3.65 -38.41
N LEU A 468 -10.64 -2.47 -37.80
CA LEU A 468 -10.11 -1.23 -38.40
C LEU A 468 -8.57 -1.21 -38.40
N ILE A 469 -7.94 -1.99 -37.51
CA ILE A 469 -6.49 -2.21 -37.44
C ILE A 469 -6.22 -3.72 -37.48
N SER A 470 -5.21 -4.15 -38.25
CA SER A 470 -4.79 -5.55 -38.28
C SER A 470 -4.10 -5.95 -36.97
N ILE A 471 -4.22 -7.22 -36.56
CA ILE A 471 -3.63 -7.72 -35.31
C ILE A 471 -2.11 -7.47 -35.28
N SER A 472 -1.40 -7.69 -36.39
CA SER A 472 0.03 -7.39 -36.49
C SER A 472 0.36 -5.91 -36.26
N ASN A 473 -0.46 -4.99 -36.80
CA ASN A 473 -0.27 -3.56 -36.59
C ASN A 473 -0.65 -3.14 -35.16
N PHE A 474 -1.71 -3.73 -34.59
CA PHE A 474 -2.07 -3.55 -33.18
C PHE A 474 -0.91 -3.94 -32.26
N LEU A 475 -0.31 -5.11 -32.47
CA LEU A 475 0.83 -5.59 -31.69
C LEU A 475 2.05 -4.65 -31.77
N VAL A 476 2.33 -4.08 -32.95
CA VAL A 476 3.39 -3.10 -33.14
C VAL A 476 3.07 -1.78 -32.42
N LEU A 477 1.83 -1.31 -32.51
CA LEU A 477 1.39 -0.08 -31.88
C LEU A 477 1.42 -0.18 -30.36
N VAL A 478 0.92 -1.28 -29.78
CA VAL A 478 0.99 -1.50 -28.32
C VAL A 478 2.43 -1.55 -27.83
N LYS A 479 3.34 -2.23 -28.54
CA LYS A 479 4.78 -2.22 -28.21
C LYS A 479 5.41 -0.82 -28.28
N LYS A 480 4.99 0.02 -29.23
CA LYS A 480 5.43 1.43 -29.32
C LYS A 480 4.88 2.27 -28.17
N TYR A 481 3.63 2.04 -27.75
CA TYR A 481 3.03 2.68 -26.57
C TYR A 481 3.82 2.35 -25.30
N GLN A 482 4.24 1.10 -25.13
CA GLN A 482 5.05 0.65 -23.98
C GLN A 482 6.44 1.28 -23.90
N GLN A 483 7.04 1.60 -25.05
CA GLN A 483 8.37 2.22 -25.11
C GLN A 483 8.35 3.73 -24.82
N LYS A 484 7.18 4.38 -24.81
CA LYS A 484 7.03 5.83 -24.62
C LYS A 484 6.67 6.28 -23.19
N SER A 485 6.65 5.39 -22.20
CA SER A 485 6.39 5.77 -20.78
C SER A 485 7.57 6.43 -20.05
N GLN A 486 8.49 7.08 -20.76
CA GLN A 486 9.40 8.04 -20.13
C GLN A 486 8.91 9.45 -20.48
N VAL A 487 8.40 10.12 -19.45
CA VAL A 487 8.23 11.57 -19.30
C VAL A 487 7.99 12.29 -20.63
N ILE A 488 6.75 12.69 -20.90
CA ILE A 488 6.50 13.73 -21.89
C ILE A 488 7.02 15.04 -21.30
N ASP A 489 8.33 15.29 -21.43
CA ASP A 489 8.89 16.61 -21.28
C ASP A 489 8.36 17.44 -22.46
N GLY A 490 7.54 18.44 -22.16
CA GLY A 490 7.02 19.37 -23.15
C GLY A 490 5.59 19.14 -23.64
N VAL A 491 4.69 18.58 -22.81
CA VAL A 491 3.30 19.08 -22.91
C VAL A 491 3.32 20.45 -22.26
N ASP A 492 3.31 21.49 -23.09
CA ASP A 492 3.04 22.85 -22.64
C ASP A 492 1.88 22.81 -21.63
N ALA A 493 2.18 23.18 -20.40
CA ALA A 493 1.21 23.47 -19.35
C ALA A 493 0.42 24.75 -19.68
N SER A 494 -0.08 24.85 -20.92
CA SER A 494 -1.24 25.67 -21.20
C SER A 494 -2.45 24.90 -20.68
N ASN A 495 -2.86 25.24 -19.45
CA ASN A 495 -4.13 24.87 -18.84
C ASN A 495 -5.30 25.48 -19.63
N ALA A 496 -5.41 25.11 -20.91
CA ALA A 496 -6.62 25.28 -21.69
C ALA A 496 -7.65 24.28 -21.15
N LEU A 497 -8.86 24.78 -20.90
CA LEU A 497 -10.01 23.95 -20.56
C LEU A 497 -10.07 22.72 -21.47
N PHE A 498 -10.30 21.57 -20.85
CA PHE A 498 -10.63 20.29 -21.49
C PHE A 498 -11.44 20.54 -22.76
N SER A 499 -10.83 20.34 -23.93
CA SER A 499 -11.49 20.54 -25.22
C SER A 499 -11.19 19.36 -26.15
N SER A 500 -11.82 18.22 -25.88
CA SER A 500 -12.14 17.20 -26.89
C SER A 500 -12.96 16.08 -26.24
N ASN A 501 -14.18 15.88 -26.73
CA ASN A 501 -15.06 14.76 -26.35
C ASN A 501 -14.48 13.37 -26.71
N ASP A 502 -13.32 13.29 -27.33
CA ASP A 502 -12.71 12.03 -27.80
C ASP A 502 -11.64 11.45 -26.86
N ASP A 503 -11.08 12.26 -25.94
CA ASP A 503 -9.89 11.86 -25.15
C ASP A 503 -10.17 10.77 -24.10
N TYR A 504 -11.43 10.46 -23.79
CA TYR A 504 -11.86 9.47 -22.79
C TYR A 504 -13.03 8.58 -23.22
N LYS A 505 -13.43 8.65 -24.49
CA LYS A 505 -14.62 7.97 -25.06
C LYS A 505 -14.62 6.45 -24.85
N TYR A 506 -13.44 5.84 -24.75
CA TYR A 506 -13.27 4.39 -24.65
C TYR A 506 -13.12 3.89 -23.21
N LEU A 507 -13.11 4.79 -22.22
CA LEU A 507 -13.21 4.42 -20.80
C LEU A 507 -14.65 3.98 -20.45
N PRO A 508 -14.86 3.21 -19.37
CA PRO A 508 -16.20 2.97 -18.81
C PRO A 508 -16.99 4.26 -18.54
N LYS A 509 -18.32 4.25 -18.75
CA LYS A 509 -19.18 5.44 -18.60
C LYS A 509 -19.13 6.01 -17.17
N GLU A 510 -19.06 5.14 -16.19
CA GLU A 510 -18.96 5.44 -14.77
C GLU A 510 -17.67 6.22 -14.46
N LEU A 511 -16.57 5.88 -15.14
CA LEU A 511 -15.31 6.61 -15.08
C LEU A 511 -15.34 7.92 -15.86
N GLN A 512 -16.00 7.94 -17.02
CA GLN A 512 -16.21 9.17 -17.79
C GLN A 512 -16.98 10.21 -16.96
N ILE A 513 -17.95 9.79 -16.13
CA ILE A 513 -18.70 10.69 -15.24
C ILE A 513 -17.78 11.36 -14.20
N LEU A 514 -16.82 10.62 -13.64
CA LEU A 514 -15.81 11.17 -12.71
C LEU A 514 -14.86 12.17 -13.39
N LEU A 515 -14.57 11.98 -14.67
CA LEU A 515 -13.70 12.82 -15.48
C LEU A 515 -14.41 14.03 -16.12
N LYS A 516 -15.75 14.04 -16.09
CA LYS A 516 -16.58 15.11 -16.66
C LYS A 516 -16.67 16.31 -15.70
N GLU A 517 -15.64 17.16 -15.72
CA GLU A 517 -15.89 18.61 -15.58
C GLU A 517 -15.97 19.25 -16.97
N GLY A 518 -17.18 19.28 -17.52
CA GLY A 518 -17.54 20.13 -18.66
C GLY A 518 -17.18 19.56 -20.03
N ILE A 519 -18.20 19.05 -20.75
CA ILE A 519 -18.60 19.46 -22.12
C ILE A 519 -19.82 18.62 -22.56
N GLU A 520 -19.95 17.33 -22.21
CA GLU A 520 -21.16 16.56 -22.56
C GLU A 520 -22.46 17.04 -21.87
N LEU A 521 -22.36 17.96 -20.91
CA LEU A 521 -23.51 18.64 -20.30
C LEU A 521 -23.84 20.00 -20.97
N GLU A 522 -23.22 20.36 -22.09
CA GLU A 522 -23.64 21.54 -22.86
C GLU A 522 -24.99 21.32 -23.54
N GLU A 523 -25.31 20.08 -23.90
CA GLU A 523 -26.63 19.70 -24.46
C GLU A 523 -27.62 19.17 -23.41
N ALA A 524 -27.14 18.83 -22.21
CA ALA A 524 -27.99 18.30 -21.15
C ALA A 524 -28.90 19.37 -20.54
N GLU A 525 -30.12 18.96 -20.21
CA GLU A 525 -31.12 19.85 -19.66
C GLU A 525 -30.67 20.43 -18.30
N LYS A 526 -30.71 21.76 -18.15
CA LYS A 526 -30.35 22.44 -16.90
C LYS A 526 -31.48 22.27 -15.88
N CYS A 527 -31.15 21.79 -14.67
CA CYS A 527 -32.06 21.77 -13.52
C CYS A 527 -31.58 22.80 -12.50
N LEU A 528 -32.48 23.60 -11.92
CA LEU A 528 -32.17 24.61 -10.90
C LEU A 528 -32.73 24.16 -9.54
N ILE A 529 -31.86 24.06 -8.56
CA ILE A 529 -32.16 23.57 -7.21
C ILE A 529 -31.84 24.70 -6.24
N LEU A 530 -32.85 25.21 -5.55
CA LEU A 530 -32.68 26.13 -4.44
C LEU A 530 -32.61 25.34 -3.14
N ILE A 531 -31.57 25.56 -2.33
CA ILE A 531 -31.45 25.06 -0.97
C ILE A 531 -31.48 26.28 -0.04
N VAL A 532 -32.46 26.38 0.84
CA VAL A 532 -32.61 27.49 1.79
C VAL A 532 -32.52 26.99 3.21
N ASP A 533 -31.61 27.58 3.99
CA ASP A 533 -31.60 27.44 5.44
C ASP A 533 -32.81 28.16 6.04
N ILE A 534 -33.66 27.44 6.77
CA ILE A 534 -34.89 27.94 7.38
C ILE A 534 -34.85 27.89 8.92
N ASN A 535 -33.67 27.84 9.52
CA ASN A 535 -33.52 27.95 10.96
C ASN A 535 -33.93 29.36 11.46
N ASP A 536 -34.14 29.49 12.77
CA ASP A 536 -34.69 30.72 13.38
C ASP A 536 -33.86 31.97 13.06
N SER A 537 -32.54 31.83 12.87
CA SER A 537 -31.63 32.93 12.51
C SER A 537 -31.87 33.52 11.11
N MET A 538 -32.58 32.80 10.25
CA MET A 538 -32.85 33.17 8.87
C MET A 538 -34.35 33.36 8.56
N ARG A 539 -35.22 33.24 9.56
CA ARG A 539 -36.68 33.18 9.37
C ARG A 539 -37.26 34.26 8.44
N ASN A 540 -36.76 35.49 8.52
CA ASN A 540 -37.26 36.60 7.70
C ASN A 540 -36.69 36.54 6.26
N GLU A 541 -35.42 36.17 6.13
CA GLU A 541 -34.70 36.12 4.88
C GLU A 541 -35.06 34.88 4.04
N SER A 542 -35.33 33.74 4.67
CA SER A 542 -35.65 32.49 3.98
C SER A 542 -36.95 32.58 3.19
N GLN A 543 -38.01 33.16 3.78
CA GLN A 543 -39.28 33.33 3.07
C GLN A 543 -39.13 34.31 1.89
N VAL A 544 -38.42 35.42 2.11
CA VAL A 544 -38.15 36.40 1.05
C VAL A 544 -37.32 35.77 -0.07
N ALA A 545 -36.35 34.92 0.26
CA ALA A 545 -35.54 34.20 -0.73
C ALA A 545 -36.39 33.21 -1.56
N ILE A 546 -37.28 32.45 -0.92
CA ILE A 546 -38.21 31.53 -1.59
C ILE A 546 -39.14 32.30 -2.53
N ASP A 547 -39.78 33.36 -2.05
CA ASP A 547 -40.71 34.18 -2.83
C ASP A 547 -40.01 34.83 -4.03
N SER A 548 -38.81 35.38 -3.80
CA SER A 548 -37.98 35.98 -4.86
C SER A 548 -37.54 34.95 -5.89
N PHE A 549 -37.18 33.72 -5.47
CA PHE A 549 -36.83 32.64 -6.40
C PHE A 549 -38.03 32.22 -7.25
N GLN A 550 -39.18 31.97 -6.63
CA GLN A 550 -40.40 31.61 -7.35
C GLN A 550 -40.83 32.69 -8.33
N THR A 551 -40.66 33.97 -7.96
CA THR A 551 -40.98 35.12 -8.82
C THR A 551 -40.00 35.24 -9.99
N LYS A 552 -38.68 35.15 -9.73
CA LYS A 552 -37.63 35.39 -10.73
C LYS A 552 -37.42 34.23 -11.70
N PHE A 553 -37.75 33.01 -11.29
CA PHE A 553 -37.64 31.79 -12.11
C PHE A 553 -39.02 31.22 -12.45
N ASN A 554 -40.05 32.06 -12.53
CA ASN A 554 -41.42 31.64 -12.84
C ASN A 554 -41.57 31.04 -14.25
N ASP A 555 -40.72 31.46 -15.19
CA ASP A 555 -40.70 31.00 -16.59
C ASP A 555 -39.92 29.69 -16.78
N ILE A 556 -39.20 29.21 -15.74
CA ILE A 556 -38.57 27.89 -15.76
C ILE A 556 -39.63 26.82 -15.42
N PRO A 557 -39.76 25.75 -16.23
CA PRO A 557 -40.69 24.66 -15.97
C PRO A 557 -40.49 24.00 -14.59
N GLU A 558 -41.57 23.57 -13.93
CA GLU A 558 -41.51 22.91 -12.61
C GLU A 558 -40.63 21.65 -12.61
N GLN A 559 -40.61 20.88 -13.71
CA GLN A 559 -39.72 19.72 -13.89
C GLN A 559 -38.22 20.05 -13.98
N LYS A 560 -37.87 21.35 -13.98
CA LYS A 560 -36.49 21.85 -13.96
C LYS A 560 -36.21 22.74 -12.75
N LYS A 561 -37.15 22.86 -11.80
CA LYS A 561 -36.96 23.64 -10.58
C LYS A 561 -37.25 22.78 -9.36
N VAL A 562 -36.38 22.86 -8.36
CA VAL A 562 -36.59 22.18 -7.07
C VAL A 562 -36.28 23.17 -5.95
N ILE A 563 -37.14 23.20 -4.93
CA ILE A 563 -36.90 23.98 -3.71
C ILE A 563 -36.79 23.02 -2.53
N LEU A 564 -35.61 22.99 -1.95
CA LEU A 564 -35.26 22.24 -0.75
C LEU A 564 -35.09 23.20 0.43
N VAL A 565 -35.59 22.77 1.57
CA VAL A 565 -35.39 23.45 2.85
C VAL A 565 -34.44 22.66 3.72
N TRP A 566 -33.57 23.37 4.43
CA TRP A 566 -32.60 22.82 5.36
C TRP A 566 -32.90 23.34 6.77
N GLN A 567 -33.22 22.43 7.69
CA GLN A 567 -33.58 22.77 9.07
C GLN A 567 -33.01 21.72 10.02
N LYS A 568 -32.34 22.14 11.10
CA LYS A 568 -31.77 21.23 12.12
C LYS A 568 -31.03 20.02 11.52
N ASN A 569 -30.20 20.26 10.50
CA ASN A 569 -29.43 19.23 9.78
C ASN A 569 -30.23 18.21 8.97
N LYS A 570 -31.52 18.48 8.69
CA LYS A 570 -32.36 17.64 7.84
C LYS A 570 -32.81 18.37 6.59
N PHE A 571 -33.02 17.62 5.52
CA PHE A 571 -33.45 18.10 4.21
C PHE A 571 -34.88 17.65 3.92
N SER A 572 -35.67 18.51 3.30
CA SER A 572 -36.99 18.15 2.77
C SER A 572 -37.36 19.07 1.61
N GLN A 573 -38.28 18.62 0.75
CA GLN A 573 -38.86 19.47 -0.28
C GLN A 573 -39.86 20.45 0.36
N LEU A 574 -39.89 21.71 -0.08
CA LEU A 574 -40.75 22.75 0.51
C LEU A 574 -42.24 22.32 0.58
N GLN A 575 -42.74 21.65 -0.47
CA GLN A 575 -44.12 21.15 -0.53
C GLN A 575 -44.39 20.03 0.49
N GLN A 576 -43.42 19.15 0.74
CA GLN A 576 -43.54 18.03 1.70
C GLN A 576 -43.43 18.52 3.15
N GLN A 577 -42.64 19.56 3.40
CA GLN A 577 -42.51 20.17 4.72
C GLN A 577 -43.83 20.81 5.19
N GLN A 578 -44.57 21.47 4.29
CA GLN A 578 -45.89 22.04 4.59
C GLN A 578 -46.94 20.97 4.93
N GLN A 579 -46.69 19.71 4.58
CA GLN A 579 -47.55 18.56 4.85
C GLN A 579 -47.03 17.64 5.98
N GLN A 580 -45.98 18.05 6.72
CA GLN A 580 -45.29 17.24 7.75
C GLN A 580 -44.80 15.85 7.26
N GLN A 581 -44.45 15.73 5.98
CA GLN A 581 -43.90 14.48 5.43
C GLN A 581 -42.37 14.41 5.50
N GLN A 582 -41.84 13.22 5.18
CA GLN A 582 -40.45 12.75 5.30
C GLN A 582 -39.37 13.83 5.25
N GLN A 583 -38.53 13.82 6.29
CA GLN A 583 -37.27 14.55 6.34
C GLN A 583 -36.12 13.57 6.21
N TYR A 584 -35.07 13.97 5.50
CA TYR A 584 -33.89 13.15 5.25
C TYR A 584 -32.69 13.70 6.02
N ASP A 585 -31.92 12.80 6.64
CA ASP A 585 -30.69 13.14 7.36
C ASP A 585 -29.50 13.38 6.40
N SER A 586 -29.66 13.00 5.12
CA SER A 586 -28.63 13.07 4.08
C SER A 586 -29.14 13.79 2.85
N LEU A 587 -28.31 14.69 2.31
CA LEU A 587 -28.61 15.37 1.05
C LEU A 587 -28.60 14.38 -0.12
N LEU A 588 -27.77 13.33 -0.04
CA LEU A 588 -27.72 12.28 -1.06
C LEU A 588 -29.05 11.51 -1.12
N ASP A 589 -29.64 11.16 0.02
CA ASP A 589 -30.89 10.40 0.05
C ASP A 589 -32.06 11.24 -0.48
N GLN A 590 -32.09 12.53 -0.13
CA GLN A 590 -33.01 13.48 -0.73
C GLN A 590 -32.83 13.57 -2.25
N PHE A 591 -31.58 13.60 -2.74
CA PHE A 591 -31.31 13.65 -4.18
C PHE A 591 -31.68 12.35 -4.90
N LYS A 592 -31.45 11.17 -4.30
CA LYS A 592 -31.90 9.88 -4.86
C LYS A 592 -33.42 9.82 -5.02
N GLN A 593 -34.16 10.35 -4.05
CA GLN A 593 -35.62 10.45 -4.15
C GLN A 593 -36.04 11.43 -5.25
N LEU A 594 -35.36 12.58 -5.38
CA LEU A 594 -35.64 13.54 -6.45
C LEU A 594 -35.23 13.02 -7.83
N ASP A 595 -34.18 12.21 -7.93
CA ASP A 595 -33.68 11.67 -9.19
C ASP A 595 -34.74 10.84 -9.92
N GLN A 596 -35.57 10.11 -9.18
CA GLN A 596 -36.71 9.37 -9.73
C GLN A 596 -37.76 10.28 -10.39
N GLN A 597 -37.89 11.53 -9.92
CA GLN A 597 -38.89 12.49 -10.39
C GLN A 597 -38.34 13.50 -11.40
N TYR A 598 -37.08 13.88 -11.25
CA TYR A 598 -36.46 14.99 -11.97
C TYR A 598 -35.29 14.58 -12.86
N ASP A 599 -34.87 13.31 -12.82
CA ASP A 599 -33.76 12.78 -13.62
C ASP A 599 -32.47 13.61 -13.44
N LEU A 600 -32.09 13.81 -12.18
CA LEU A 600 -30.99 14.68 -11.79
C LEU A 600 -29.62 14.12 -12.23
N SER A 601 -29.47 12.80 -12.29
CA SER A 601 -28.23 12.12 -12.69
C SER A 601 -27.84 12.41 -14.14
N ASN A 602 -28.82 12.67 -15.01
CA ASN A 602 -28.61 13.00 -16.42
C ASN A 602 -28.66 14.52 -16.71
N LYS A 603 -28.86 15.36 -15.69
CA LYS A 603 -29.02 16.82 -15.82
C LYS A 603 -27.85 17.61 -15.29
N ARG A 604 -27.74 18.86 -15.76
CA ARG A 604 -26.78 19.83 -15.21
C ARG A 604 -27.41 20.57 -14.04
N ASN A 605 -27.05 20.19 -12.82
CA ASN A 605 -27.72 20.71 -11.62
C ASN A 605 -27.09 22.05 -11.14
N ARG A 606 -27.94 23.06 -11.09
CA ARG A 606 -27.85 24.41 -10.50
C ARG A 606 -28.12 24.50 -9.02
N ILE A 607 -27.17 24.28 -8.10
CA ILE A 607 -27.47 24.42 -6.67
C ILE A 607 -27.26 25.87 -6.21
N CYS A 608 -28.35 26.60 -5.96
CA CYS A 608 -28.32 27.88 -5.25
C CYS A 608 -28.48 27.64 -3.74
N LEU A 609 -27.44 27.89 -2.96
CA LEU A 609 -27.48 27.77 -1.51
C LEU A 609 -27.67 29.14 -0.87
N VAL A 610 -28.75 29.31 -0.10
CA VAL A 610 -29.02 30.50 0.72
C VAL A 610 -28.76 30.16 2.19
N THR A 611 -27.78 30.81 2.81
CA THR A 611 -27.39 30.54 4.21
C THR A 611 -26.72 31.75 4.89
N ASP A 612 -26.87 31.86 6.21
CA ASP A 612 -26.15 32.81 7.08
C ASP A 612 -24.89 32.18 7.73
N GLY A 613 -24.70 30.87 7.54
CA GLY A 613 -23.59 30.08 8.07
C GLY A 613 -23.52 29.94 9.58
N GLN A 614 -24.56 30.31 10.34
CA GLN A 614 -24.66 29.98 11.77
C GLN A 614 -24.99 28.50 11.96
N THR A 615 -25.81 27.94 11.08
CA THR A 615 -26.03 26.50 10.96
C THR A 615 -24.81 25.88 10.29
N ASP A 616 -24.32 24.76 10.85
CA ASP A 616 -23.05 24.09 10.54
C ASP A 616 -22.71 23.97 9.03
N TYR A 617 -22.12 25.04 8.48
CA TYR A 617 -21.72 25.16 7.07
C TYR A 617 -20.75 24.04 6.68
N GLN A 618 -19.90 23.61 7.62
CA GLN A 618 -18.95 22.53 7.38
C GLN A 618 -19.68 21.20 7.17
N LEU A 619 -20.73 20.93 7.94
CA LEU A 619 -21.58 19.76 7.76
C LEU A 619 -22.31 19.76 6.42
N LEU A 620 -22.89 20.88 6.01
CA LEU A 620 -23.52 20.99 4.69
C LEU A 620 -22.52 20.82 3.55
N HIS A 621 -21.31 21.37 3.69
CA HIS A 621 -20.26 21.17 2.70
C HIS A 621 -19.75 19.72 2.67
N LYS A 622 -19.79 18.97 3.78
CA LYS A 622 -19.58 17.52 3.78
C LYS A 622 -20.68 16.81 2.98
N GLN A 623 -21.93 17.21 3.11
CA GLN A 623 -23.05 16.65 2.34
C GLN A 623 -22.87 16.89 0.82
N PHE A 624 -22.43 18.08 0.39
CA PHE A 624 -22.09 18.32 -1.03
C PHE A 624 -20.91 17.48 -1.53
N LYS A 625 -19.91 17.22 -0.67
CA LYS A 625 -18.78 16.36 -1.05
C LYS A 625 -19.23 14.92 -1.32
N VAL A 626 -20.23 14.42 -0.60
CA VAL A 626 -20.81 13.11 -0.86
C VAL A 626 -21.68 13.15 -2.13
N LEU A 627 -22.47 14.21 -2.29
CA LEU A 627 -23.39 14.35 -3.42
C LEU A 627 -22.68 14.39 -4.78
N LYS A 628 -21.49 15.01 -4.87
CA LYS A 628 -20.76 15.20 -6.13
C LYS A 628 -20.29 13.89 -6.78
N PHE A 629 -20.23 12.80 -6.02
CA PHE A 629 -19.87 11.48 -6.56
C PHE A 629 -20.99 10.85 -7.40
N HIS A 630 -22.22 11.33 -7.23
CA HIS A 630 -23.40 10.75 -7.85
C HIS A 630 -24.08 11.71 -8.85
N TYR A 631 -23.88 13.02 -8.67
CA TYR A 631 -24.57 14.05 -9.45
C TYR A 631 -23.61 15.15 -9.90
N SER A 632 -23.71 15.57 -11.16
CA SER A 632 -22.99 16.74 -11.66
C SER A 632 -23.73 18.03 -11.26
N PHE A 633 -23.06 18.92 -10.53
CA PHE A 633 -23.65 20.20 -10.12
C PHE A 633 -22.64 21.35 -10.01
N GLN A 634 -23.15 22.58 -10.08
CA GLN A 634 -22.43 23.78 -9.67
C GLN A 634 -23.14 24.44 -8.50
N ILE A 635 -22.35 24.89 -7.52
CA ILE A 635 -22.86 25.62 -6.36
C ILE A 635 -22.75 27.12 -6.59
N ILE A 636 -23.82 27.83 -6.27
CA ILE A 636 -23.88 29.28 -6.17
C ILE A 636 -24.22 29.62 -4.73
N TYR A 637 -23.37 30.42 -4.08
CA TYR A 637 -23.54 30.82 -2.69
C TYR A 637 -24.24 32.18 -2.61
N LEU A 638 -25.38 32.22 -1.93
CA LEU A 638 -26.11 33.41 -1.52
C LEU A 638 -25.99 33.54 -0.01
N THR A 639 -24.97 34.27 0.42
CA THR A 639 -24.67 34.46 1.84
C THR A 639 -25.49 35.58 2.45
N VAL A 640 -26.05 35.36 3.65
CA VAL A 640 -26.74 36.40 4.43
C VAL A 640 -25.82 36.93 5.52
N GLY A 641 -25.32 38.15 5.33
CA GLY A 641 -24.39 38.83 6.24
C GLY A 641 -22.94 38.84 5.77
N SER A 642 -22.22 39.93 6.08
CA SER A 642 -20.85 40.16 5.61
C SER A 642 -19.81 39.22 6.23
N GLN A 643 -20.00 38.78 7.47
CA GLN A 643 -19.04 37.91 8.16
C GLN A 643 -18.93 36.53 7.49
N ILE A 644 -20.06 35.89 7.21
CA ILE A 644 -20.06 34.59 6.51
C ILE A 644 -19.64 34.74 5.05
N HIS A 645 -20.01 35.84 4.39
CA HIS A 645 -19.54 36.16 3.05
C HIS A 645 -18.01 36.23 2.99
N SER A 646 -17.38 36.95 3.92
CA SER A 646 -15.91 37.01 4.01
C SER A 646 -15.28 35.66 4.36
N LYS A 647 -15.89 34.88 5.26
CA LYS A 647 -15.40 33.54 5.62
C LYS A 647 -15.41 32.60 4.43
N ILE A 648 -16.55 32.45 3.74
CA ILE A 648 -16.67 31.62 2.55
C ILE A 648 -15.78 32.18 1.43
N GLY A 649 -15.75 33.49 1.25
CA GLY A 649 -14.88 34.14 0.27
C GLY A 649 -13.40 33.85 0.49
N ASN A 650 -12.92 33.84 1.74
CA ASN A 650 -11.54 33.49 2.07
C ASN A 650 -11.26 32.00 1.89
N GLU A 651 -12.20 31.12 2.25
CA GLU A 651 -12.09 29.67 2.00
C GLU A 651 -12.04 29.35 0.49
N LEU A 652 -12.89 30.01 -0.31
CA LEU A 652 -12.85 29.90 -1.77
C LEU A 652 -11.53 30.44 -2.31
N LYS A 653 -11.09 31.63 -1.90
CA LYS A 653 -9.80 32.18 -2.33
C LYS A 653 -8.63 31.26 -1.99
N SER A 654 -8.59 30.68 -0.79
CA SER A 654 -7.55 29.73 -0.38
C SER A 654 -7.59 28.43 -1.17
N LYS A 655 -8.77 27.93 -1.54
CA LYS A 655 -8.91 26.70 -2.33
C LYS A 655 -8.64 26.89 -3.82
N TYR A 656 -8.89 28.08 -4.35
CA TYR A 656 -8.81 28.40 -5.78
C TYR A 656 -7.66 29.38 -6.11
N GLN A 657 -6.65 29.47 -5.24
CA GLN A 657 -5.57 30.46 -5.27
C GLN A 657 -4.71 30.42 -6.54
N ASP A 658 -4.56 29.24 -7.15
CA ASP A 658 -3.72 29.01 -8.35
C ASP A 658 -4.51 28.87 -9.66
N ARG A 659 -5.84 29.03 -9.64
CA ARG A 659 -6.69 28.87 -10.84
C ARG A 659 -7.13 30.22 -11.36
N ASN A 660 -6.78 30.54 -12.61
CA ASN A 660 -7.28 31.72 -13.34
C ASN A 660 -8.82 31.72 -13.43
N ILE A 661 -9.52 32.30 -12.44
CA ILE A 661 -10.93 32.75 -12.34
C ILE A 661 -12.06 31.77 -12.75
N LYS A 662 -11.88 30.85 -13.70
CA LYS A 662 -12.85 29.86 -14.17
C LYS A 662 -12.97 28.70 -13.19
N GLY A 663 -14.21 28.40 -12.80
CA GLY A 663 -14.55 27.30 -11.88
C GLY A 663 -14.73 27.70 -10.41
N CYS A 664 -14.44 28.95 -10.05
CA CYS A 664 -14.76 29.46 -8.72
C CYS A 664 -16.29 29.59 -8.55
N PRO A 665 -16.89 29.03 -7.49
CA PRO A 665 -18.30 29.22 -7.19
C PRO A 665 -18.69 30.70 -7.15
N LEU A 666 -19.82 31.05 -7.75
CA LEU A 666 -20.37 32.40 -7.66
C LEU A 666 -20.78 32.65 -6.21
N LEU A 667 -20.26 33.73 -5.62
CA LEU A 667 -20.54 34.12 -4.24
C LEU A 667 -21.19 35.52 -4.23
N LEU A 668 -22.42 35.59 -3.75
CA LEU A 668 -23.22 36.81 -3.64
C LEU A 668 -23.55 37.09 -2.17
N ASN A 669 -23.61 38.37 -1.81
CA ASN A 669 -23.87 38.82 -0.43
C ASN A 669 -25.23 39.50 -0.33
N VAL A 670 -26.03 39.08 0.65
CA VAL A 670 -27.22 39.76 1.13
C VAL A 670 -26.89 40.37 2.49
N PRO A 671 -26.62 41.68 2.57
CA PRO A 671 -26.21 42.29 3.82
C PRO A 671 -27.36 42.31 4.85
N ARG A 672 -27.08 41.83 6.07
CA ARG A 672 -27.95 42.10 7.23
C ARG A 672 -27.87 43.60 7.52
N SER A 673 -28.96 44.31 7.26
CA SER A 673 -29.03 45.74 7.58
C SER A 673 -29.11 45.90 9.09
N ILE A 674 -28.21 46.72 9.67
CA ILE A 674 -28.27 47.10 11.08
C ILE A 674 -29.62 47.81 11.29
N ILE A 675 -30.39 47.33 12.27
CA ILE A 675 -31.78 47.70 12.54
C ILE A 675 -31.87 49.21 12.83
N GLN A 676 -32.24 50.00 11.81
CA GLN A 676 -32.80 51.34 11.98
C GLN A 676 -33.91 51.54 10.94
N SER A 677 -35.17 51.54 11.41
CA SER A 677 -36.46 51.68 10.71
C SER A 677 -37.03 50.41 10.04
N THR A 678 -38.19 49.98 10.53
CA THR A 678 -38.80 48.64 10.35
C THR A 678 -39.67 48.46 9.10
N GLN A 679 -39.89 49.49 8.27
CA GLN A 679 -40.76 49.36 7.09
C GLN A 679 -40.03 49.25 5.74
N ASN A 680 -38.75 49.64 5.65
CA ASN A 680 -37.97 49.56 4.41
C ASN A 680 -37.01 48.36 4.33
N THR A 681 -36.86 47.61 5.42
CA THR A 681 -35.87 46.52 5.51
C THR A 681 -36.27 45.30 4.71
N SER A 682 -37.52 44.83 4.83
CA SER A 682 -38.00 43.67 4.06
C SER A 682 -38.02 43.93 2.56
N GLN A 683 -38.40 45.15 2.15
CA GLN A 683 -38.37 45.55 0.74
C GLN A 683 -36.93 45.61 0.21
N ARG A 684 -35.99 46.18 0.97
CA ARG A 684 -34.56 46.20 0.60
C ARG A 684 -33.96 44.80 0.51
N ILE A 685 -34.26 43.91 1.47
CA ILE A 685 -33.81 42.51 1.42
C ILE A 685 -34.38 41.81 0.19
N LYS A 686 -35.67 42.03 -0.10
CA LYS A 686 -36.33 41.51 -1.30
C LYS A 686 -35.69 42.04 -2.59
N ASP A 687 -35.35 43.32 -2.65
CA ASP A 687 -34.68 43.92 -3.82
C ASP A 687 -33.27 43.33 -4.02
N VAL A 688 -32.53 43.06 -2.94
CA VAL A 688 -31.20 42.43 -3.01
C VAL A 688 -31.30 40.97 -3.44
N PHE A 689 -32.24 40.18 -2.91
CA PHE A 689 -32.48 38.82 -3.38
C PHE A 689 -32.95 38.80 -4.84
N ASN A 690 -33.86 39.69 -5.23
CA ASN A 690 -34.32 39.83 -6.60
C ASN A 690 -33.17 40.14 -7.56
N LYS A 691 -32.27 41.06 -7.19
CA LYS A 691 -31.08 41.37 -7.98
C LYS A 691 -30.13 40.18 -8.07
N SER A 692 -29.88 39.51 -6.95
CA SER A 692 -28.97 38.37 -6.90
C SER A 692 -29.50 37.19 -7.73
N PHE A 693 -30.79 36.89 -7.64
CA PHE A 693 -31.42 35.86 -8.48
C PHE A 693 -31.51 36.27 -9.95
N GLU A 694 -31.64 37.56 -10.27
CA GLU A 694 -31.56 38.04 -11.64
C GLU A 694 -30.16 37.83 -12.25
N ASP A 695 -29.10 38.05 -11.47
CA ASP A 695 -27.72 37.79 -11.89
C ASP A 695 -27.48 36.28 -12.12
N ILE A 696 -28.04 35.44 -11.25
CA ILE A 696 -28.04 33.98 -11.39
C ILE A 696 -28.83 33.55 -12.63
N TYR A 697 -29.99 34.14 -12.87
CA TYR A 697 -30.84 33.85 -14.02
C TYR A 697 -30.13 34.19 -15.33
N LYS A 698 -29.42 35.32 -15.39
CA LYS A 698 -28.56 35.68 -16.53
C LYS A 698 -27.45 34.63 -16.74
N HIS A 699 -26.92 34.03 -15.68
CA HIS A 699 -25.94 32.94 -15.74
C HIS A 699 -26.56 31.57 -16.08
N PHE A 700 -27.86 31.39 -15.86
CA PHE A 700 -28.58 30.17 -16.17
C PHE A 700 -29.06 30.11 -17.63
N LYS A 701 -29.49 31.25 -18.18
CA LYS A 701 -29.89 31.37 -19.61
C LYS A 701 -28.71 31.40 -20.58
N LYS A 702 -27.59 32.01 -20.16
CA LYS A 702 -26.30 31.81 -20.83
C LYS A 702 -25.81 30.39 -20.58
#